data_AF-W6V230-F1
#
_entry.id   AF-W6V230-F1
#
_cell.length_a   1.000
_cell.length_b   1.000
_cell.length_c   1.000
_cell.angle_alpha   90.00
_cell.angle_beta   90.00
_cell.angle_gamma   90.00
#
_symmetry.space_group_name_H-M   'P 1'
#
loop_
_entity.id
_entity.type
_entity.pdbx_description
1 polymer ?
#
loop_
_entity_poly.entity_id
_entity_poly.type
_entity_poly.pdbx_seq_one_letter_code
_entity_poly.pdbx_strand_id
1 'polypeptide(L)'
;MMKLPPIENHSGEWLPTVIEGWGQLVEKTKRMKTKVGSSDAFERTLAALRDMASTGRFDDLRELLGRRLGARALTWLWLHDEVVGKRLFNARILDVLVEYQQPRLSRLTLIQLIQLYFRYFDGLDAYNKHGEDSLRKRLELHLLVQISRIPSRPTTFGTDPLMTLNREGEWLLTLDGPVQLINRVRDEGGELTEAFEKMGLNGFDVGRYGDVCRAHYYLAVLRELSPGEWSDVLDELLKPEVNNAPYEDGRRIGHAALEIMIDRAGSEPGDAWQNFILSLAGDPRIASSSKNFREWWQPLGEERIGKVRGWLSKEDLRLFLQAVQQYGVESGKQDLQRMFPARKLFLEGLYRLGLIRHTRLMLGRLAKESVHRILGEEMKTEFARMDGIMNDKAVIYLDCGDFHLIEGSHSFKVWVYLAQPGTSLQSYERNHFTHSDLISGLPHKYREMYPSLPYEAIVHNGTWQRKVFEFLANNGIGLDLEQLLSRQEYRSYLSRYGIPVVRRKNAQVLKSTERSTWAAAPTFVQAERGAVAPTRPQQTSLNSAPRPPPQPEELHSSTISKSIKPLPESGNDPLKDLLSHLGTFELNVLRYFATNPGDKVRYAANVLTVEAREINQVLYGRLNALCQQTDSFGWSVRADIAAALDHLPAGD
;
A
#
# COMPACT_ATOMS: atom_id res chain seq x y z
N MET A 1 -5.89 30.72 -63.78
CA MET A 1 -6.36 29.67 -62.84
C MET A 1 -6.15 28.32 -63.51
N MET A 2 -5.04 27.63 -63.25
CA MET A 2 -4.86 26.23 -63.68
C MET A 2 -5.38 25.35 -62.54
N LYS A 3 -6.51 24.67 -62.77
CA LYS A 3 -6.99 23.61 -61.88
C LYS A 3 -6.11 22.38 -62.12
N LEU A 4 -5.35 21.99 -61.11
CA LEU A 4 -4.67 20.70 -61.10
C LEU A 4 -5.72 19.57 -61.15
N PRO A 5 -5.45 18.46 -61.86
CA PRO A 5 -6.35 17.32 -61.89
C PRO A 5 -6.43 16.66 -60.50
N PRO A 6 -7.55 15.99 -60.17
CA PRO A 6 -7.70 15.33 -58.88
C PRO A 6 -6.70 14.18 -58.77
N ILE A 7 -5.98 14.11 -57.65
CA ILE A 7 -5.20 12.93 -57.29
C ILE A 7 -6.19 11.89 -56.79
N GLU A 8 -6.51 10.91 -57.63
CA GLU A 8 -7.20 9.70 -57.20
C GLU A 8 -6.26 8.87 -56.34
N ASN A 9 -6.36 9.01 -55.02
CA ASN A 9 -5.60 8.25 -54.06
C ASN A 9 -6.41 6.99 -53.69
N HIS A 10 -6.35 5.96 -54.53
CA HIS A 10 -6.90 4.65 -54.18
C HIS A 10 -5.98 3.98 -53.18
N SER A 11 -6.41 3.86 -51.93
CA SER A 11 -5.72 3.12 -50.88
C SER A 11 -5.71 1.63 -51.23
N GLY A 12 -4.58 1.07 -51.64
CA GLY A 12 -4.44 -0.39 -51.68
C GLY A 12 -3.36 -1.00 -52.57
N GLU A 13 -2.96 -0.39 -53.68
CA GLU A 13 -2.02 -1.04 -54.60
C GLU A 13 -0.92 -0.09 -55.06
N TRP A 14 0.15 -0.03 -54.28
CA TRP A 14 1.40 0.57 -54.73
C TRP A 14 1.90 -0.25 -55.92
N LEU A 15 2.18 0.40 -57.06
CA LEU A 15 2.79 -0.25 -58.23
C LEU A 15 4.02 -1.07 -57.78
N PRO A 16 4.21 -2.31 -58.28
CA PRO A 16 5.31 -3.18 -57.87
C PRO A 16 6.68 -2.52 -57.97
N THR A 17 6.88 -1.64 -58.96
CA THR A 17 8.10 -0.84 -59.14
C THR A 17 8.35 0.16 -58.01
N VAL A 18 7.29 0.69 -57.39
CA VAL A 18 7.40 1.60 -56.24
C VAL A 18 7.67 0.80 -54.97
N ILE A 19 7.04 -0.37 -54.79
CA ILE A 19 7.34 -1.31 -53.69
C ILE A 19 8.80 -1.79 -53.79
N GLU A 20 9.27 -2.12 -54.98
CA GLU A 20 10.63 -2.56 -55.23
C GLU A 20 11.63 -1.41 -55.05
N GLY A 21 11.28 -0.18 -55.46
CA GLY A 21 12.04 1.04 -55.18
C GLY A 21 12.16 1.35 -53.69
N TRP A 22 11.07 1.19 -52.92
CA TRP A 22 11.09 1.28 -51.46
C TRP A 22 11.86 0.14 -50.81
N GLY A 23 11.74 -1.08 -51.32
CA GLY A 23 12.51 -2.25 -50.88
C GLY A 23 14.01 -2.03 -51.06
N GLN A 24 14.42 -1.48 -52.22
CA GLN A 24 15.80 -1.11 -52.48
C GLN A 24 16.27 0.05 -51.61
N LEU A 25 15.44 1.07 -51.37
CA LEU A 25 15.76 2.17 -50.44
C LEU A 25 15.88 1.70 -48.99
N VAL A 26 15.01 0.79 -48.54
CA VAL A 26 15.06 0.18 -47.20
C VAL A 26 16.27 -0.73 -47.06
N GLU A 27 16.60 -1.54 -48.07
CA GLU A 27 17.83 -2.34 -48.09
C GLU A 27 19.08 -1.47 -48.13
N LYS A 28 19.10 -0.41 -48.94
CA LYS A 28 20.20 0.55 -49.00
C LYS A 28 20.34 1.30 -47.68
N THR A 29 19.23 1.62 -47.01
CA THR A 29 19.21 2.22 -45.67
C THR A 29 19.62 1.23 -44.59
N LYS A 30 19.26 -0.06 -44.68
CA LYS A 30 19.73 -1.13 -43.78
C LYS A 30 21.23 -1.41 -43.95
N ARG A 31 21.73 -1.45 -45.19
CA ARG A 31 23.15 -1.57 -45.53
C ARG A 31 23.95 -0.32 -45.14
N MET A 32 23.35 0.87 -45.24
CA MET A 32 23.92 2.08 -44.68
C MET A 32 23.85 2.07 -43.16
N LYS A 33 22.81 1.53 -42.52
CA LYS A 33 22.71 1.41 -41.05
C LYS A 33 23.75 0.44 -40.47
N THR A 34 24.14 -0.61 -41.21
CA THR A 34 25.25 -1.50 -40.85
C THR A 34 26.63 -0.98 -41.24
N LYS A 35 26.77 -0.08 -42.24
CA LYS A 35 28.06 0.53 -42.64
C LYS A 35 28.33 1.94 -42.08
N VAL A 36 27.32 2.65 -41.57
CA VAL A 36 27.45 3.98 -40.97
C VAL A 36 27.82 3.80 -39.51
N GLY A 37 29.11 3.56 -39.24
CA GLY A 37 29.64 3.62 -37.87
C GLY A 37 30.86 2.76 -37.59
N SER A 38 31.01 1.59 -38.22
CA SER A 38 32.14 0.69 -37.97
C SER A 38 33.17 0.75 -39.10
N SER A 39 33.93 1.83 -39.18
CA SER A 39 35.15 1.80 -39.98
C SER A 39 36.24 1.08 -39.18
N ASP A 40 37.17 0.40 -39.84
CA ASP A 40 38.34 -0.20 -39.16
C ASP A 40 39.13 0.83 -38.34
N ALA A 41 39.04 2.12 -38.70
CA ALA A 41 39.62 3.20 -37.93
C ALA A 41 38.84 3.47 -36.62
N PHE A 42 37.51 3.38 -36.65
CA PHE A 42 36.67 3.53 -35.45
C PHE A 42 36.92 2.39 -34.47
N GLU A 43 36.93 1.14 -34.94
CA GLU A 43 37.21 -0.03 -34.09
C GLU A 43 38.62 0.02 -33.47
N ARG A 44 39.64 0.43 -34.25
CA ARG A 44 40.99 0.68 -33.72
C ARG A 44 41.01 1.76 -32.64
N THR A 45 40.22 2.82 -32.83
CA THR A 45 40.10 3.90 -31.84
C THR A 45 39.41 3.41 -30.56
N LEU A 46 38.36 2.59 -30.68
CA LEU A 46 37.71 1.95 -29.53
C LEU A 46 38.68 1.03 -28.79
N ALA A 47 39.44 0.20 -29.50
CA ALA A 47 40.44 -0.69 -28.91
C ALA A 47 41.52 0.09 -28.13
N ALA A 48 42.04 1.18 -28.70
CA ALA A 48 43.01 2.04 -28.03
C ALA A 48 42.43 2.65 -26.73
N LEU A 49 41.21 3.16 -26.76
CA LEU A 49 40.55 3.72 -25.58
C LEU A 49 40.27 2.67 -24.50
N ARG A 50 39.92 1.43 -24.89
CA ARG A 50 39.77 0.31 -23.95
C ARG A 50 41.10 -0.07 -23.30
N ASP A 51 42.20 -0.05 -24.05
CA ASP A 51 43.54 -0.29 -23.52
C ASP A 51 43.98 0.80 -22.52
N MET A 52 43.68 2.07 -22.82
CA MET A 52 43.90 3.16 -21.86
C MET A 52 43.09 2.96 -20.57
N ALA A 53 41.84 2.50 -20.67
CA ALA A 53 40.98 2.22 -19.52
C ALA A 53 41.42 1.00 -18.68
N SER A 54 42.13 0.04 -19.29
CA SER A 54 42.63 -1.15 -18.60
C SER A 54 43.99 -0.89 -17.96
N THR A 55 44.89 -0.17 -18.64
CA THR A 55 46.27 0.07 -18.22
C THR A 55 46.45 1.33 -17.39
N GLY A 56 45.53 2.30 -17.48
CA GLY A 56 45.65 3.61 -16.83
C GLY A 56 46.69 4.54 -17.48
N ARG A 57 47.25 4.16 -18.63
CA ARG A 57 48.18 4.99 -19.41
C ARG A 57 47.41 5.84 -20.40
N PHE A 58 47.61 7.16 -20.36
CA PHE A 58 46.83 8.13 -21.13
C PHE A 58 47.69 9.03 -22.02
N ASP A 59 48.92 8.62 -22.32
CA ASP A 59 49.93 9.44 -23.01
C ASP A 59 49.42 9.95 -24.37
N ASP A 60 48.72 9.10 -25.13
CA ASP A 60 48.20 9.41 -26.46
C ASP A 60 46.76 9.96 -26.47
N LEU A 61 46.13 10.13 -25.30
CA LEU A 61 44.72 10.51 -25.20
C LEU A 61 44.46 11.88 -25.85
N ARG A 62 45.36 12.85 -25.67
CA ARG A 62 45.23 14.20 -26.24
C ARG A 62 45.24 14.17 -27.77
N GLU A 63 46.17 13.42 -28.37
CA GLU A 63 46.25 13.30 -29.82
C GLU A 63 44.99 12.62 -30.39
N LEU A 64 44.55 11.55 -29.72
CA LEU A 64 43.35 10.81 -30.11
C LEU A 64 42.10 11.70 -30.04
N LEU A 65 41.94 12.46 -28.96
CA LEU A 65 40.81 13.38 -28.76
C LEU A 65 40.87 14.65 -29.61
N GLY A 66 42.03 15.01 -30.18
CA GLY A 66 42.11 16.06 -31.19
C GLY A 66 41.37 15.70 -32.49
N ARG A 67 41.19 14.39 -32.76
CA ARG A 67 40.49 13.89 -33.95
C ARG A 67 38.99 13.76 -33.67
N ARG A 68 38.14 14.20 -34.61
CA ARG A 68 36.66 14.05 -34.52
C ARG A 68 36.23 12.61 -34.25
N LEU A 69 36.95 11.64 -34.83
CA LEU A 69 36.69 10.21 -34.65
C LEU A 69 36.98 9.76 -33.22
N GLY A 70 38.04 10.27 -32.60
CA GLY A 70 38.40 9.96 -31.21
C GLY A 70 37.39 10.49 -30.21
N ALA A 71 36.99 11.75 -30.38
CA ALA A 71 35.91 12.35 -29.59
C ALA A 71 34.62 11.52 -29.64
N ARG A 72 34.18 11.12 -30.84
CA ARG A 72 33.01 10.26 -31.04
C ARG A 72 33.18 8.87 -30.41
N ALA A 73 34.35 8.25 -30.55
CA ALA A 73 34.61 6.91 -30.01
C ALA A 73 34.57 6.91 -28.48
N LEU A 74 35.14 7.96 -27.85
CA LEU A 74 35.11 8.12 -26.40
C LEU A 74 33.68 8.29 -25.87
N THR A 75 32.89 9.20 -26.45
CA THR A 75 31.50 9.41 -26.03
C THR A 75 30.59 8.22 -26.34
N TRP A 76 30.92 7.44 -27.38
CA TRP A 76 30.25 6.16 -27.64
C TRP A 76 30.55 5.13 -26.54
N LEU A 77 31.81 4.98 -26.12
CA LEU A 77 32.18 4.07 -25.02
C LEU A 77 31.49 4.46 -23.72
N TRP A 78 31.39 5.75 -23.42
CA TRP A 78 30.68 6.22 -22.25
C TRP A 78 29.18 5.84 -22.25
N LEU A 79 28.55 5.71 -23.41
CA LEU A 79 27.15 5.31 -23.54
C LEU A 79 26.94 3.79 -23.59
N HIS A 80 27.85 3.05 -24.21
CA HIS A 80 27.58 1.66 -24.62
C HIS A 80 28.43 0.62 -23.90
N ASP A 81 29.49 1.02 -23.20
CA ASP A 81 30.39 0.12 -22.48
C ASP A 81 30.43 0.52 -21.01
N GLU A 82 29.62 -0.10 -20.15
CA GLU A 82 29.47 0.34 -18.75
C GLU A 82 30.77 0.29 -17.95
N VAL A 83 31.62 -0.71 -18.21
CA VAL A 83 32.87 -0.91 -17.46
C VAL A 83 33.88 0.16 -17.85
N VAL A 84 34.06 0.37 -19.15
CA VAL A 84 35.00 1.36 -19.68
C VAL A 84 34.47 2.77 -19.43
N GLY A 85 33.17 2.98 -19.62
CA GLY A 85 32.44 4.21 -19.36
C GLY A 85 32.64 4.69 -17.92
N LYS A 86 32.39 3.83 -16.91
CA LYS A 86 32.61 4.18 -15.50
C LYS A 86 34.05 4.56 -15.17
N ARG A 87 35.04 4.00 -15.89
CA ARG A 87 36.46 4.32 -15.67
C ARG A 87 36.89 5.61 -16.35
N LEU A 88 36.45 5.83 -17.58
CA LEU A 88 36.87 6.95 -18.41
C LEU A 88 36.01 8.19 -18.27
N PHE A 89 34.75 8.05 -17.84
CA PHE A 89 33.85 9.19 -17.73
C PHE A 89 34.05 9.91 -16.39
N ASN A 90 34.90 10.94 -16.42
CA ASN A 90 35.17 11.80 -15.29
C ASN A 90 35.40 13.24 -15.74
N ALA A 91 35.39 14.16 -14.78
CA ALA A 91 35.42 15.59 -15.03
C ALA A 91 36.67 16.04 -15.81
N ARG A 92 37.82 15.38 -15.58
CA ARG A 92 39.09 15.72 -16.24
C ARG A 92 39.08 15.31 -17.71
N ILE A 93 38.65 14.09 -18.03
CA ILE A 93 38.59 13.61 -19.41
C ILE A 93 37.51 14.37 -20.20
N LEU A 94 36.39 14.73 -19.56
CA LEU A 94 35.37 15.59 -20.15
C LEU A 94 35.92 16.96 -20.57
N ASP A 95 36.68 17.63 -19.70
CA ASP A 95 37.30 18.91 -20.06
C ASP A 95 38.27 18.77 -21.23
N VAL A 96 39.15 17.76 -21.18
CA VAL A 96 40.14 17.51 -22.24
C VAL A 96 39.45 17.25 -23.57
N LEU A 97 38.34 16.48 -23.58
CA LEU A 97 37.53 16.27 -24.77
C LEU A 97 37.03 17.60 -25.36
N VAL A 98 36.49 18.49 -24.52
CA VAL A 98 35.94 19.77 -24.97
C VAL A 98 37.05 20.73 -25.42
N GLU A 99 38.14 20.80 -24.67
CA GLU A 99 39.32 21.62 -24.96
C GLU A 99 39.90 21.28 -26.33
N TYR A 100 40.14 19.99 -26.62
CA TYR A 100 40.77 19.54 -27.86
C TYR A 100 39.84 19.51 -29.08
N GLN A 101 38.55 19.81 -28.90
CA GLN A 101 37.55 19.85 -29.97
C GLN A 101 37.16 21.28 -30.37
N GLN A 102 38.05 22.27 -30.21
CA GLN A 102 37.77 23.64 -30.65
C GLN A 102 37.47 23.75 -32.16
N PRO A 103 36.64 24.72 -32.58
CA PRO A 103 35.90 25.67 -31.75
C PRO A 103 34.65 25.07 -31.08
N ARG A 104 34.24 23.86 -31.50
CA ARG A 104 33.04 23.18 -31.01
C ARG A 104 33.05 21.68 -31.27
N LEU A 105 32.34 20.91 -30.45
CA LEU A 105 32.07 19.50 -30.65
C LEU A 105 31.32 19.22 -31.97
N SER A 106 31.50 18.01 -32.49
CA SER A 106 30.68 17.53 -33.61
C SER A 106 29.24 17.33 -33.15
N ARG A 107 28.27 17.50 -34.05
CA ARG A 107 26.84 17.30 -33.74
C ARG A 107 26.59 15.92 -33.12
N LEU A 108 27.22 14.88 -33.66
CA LEU A 108 27.05 13.50 -33.17
C LEU A 108 27.66 13.33 -31.77
N THR A 109 28.86 13.85 -31.53
CA THR A 109 29.51 13.82 -30.20
C THR A 109 28.65 14.54 -29.18
N LEU A 110 28.09 15.71 -29.53
CA LEU A 110 27.24 16.48 -28.63
C LEU A 110 25.92 15.75 -28.32
N ILE A 111 25.27 15.15 -29.32
CA ILE A 111 24.07 14.32 -29.10
C ILE A 111 24.38 13.17 -28.15
N GLN A 112 25.54 12.52 -28.29
CA GLN A 112 25.95 11.45 -27.37
C GLN A 112 26.14 11.95 -25.94
N LEU A 113 26.71 13.15 -25.74
CA LEU A 113 26.82 13.75 -24.41
C LEU A 113 25.45 14.12 -23.81
N ILE A 114 24.51 14.59 -24.63
CA ILE A 114 23.14 14.85 -24.19
C ILE A 114 22.46 13.54 -23.80
N GLN A 115 22.60 12.49 -24.61
CA GLN A 115 22.08 11.16 -24.29
C GLN A 115 22.64 10.67 -22.95
N LEU A 116 23.92 10.91 -22.72
CA LEU A 116 24.58 10.53 -21.47
C LEU A 116 24.01 11.33 -20.29
N TYR A 117 23.80 12.64 -20.47
CA TYR A 117 23.17 13.50 -19.46
C TYR A 117 21.79 12.99 -19.07
N PHE A 118 20.88 12.79 -20.02
CA PHE A 118 19.52 12.33 -19.71
C PHE A 118 19.49 10.87 -19.21
N ARG A 119 20.43 10.03 -19.65
CA ARG A 119 20.52 8.64 -19.21
C ARG A 119 20.92 8.51 -17.76
N TYR A 120 21.85 9.33 -17.26
CA TYR A 120 22.41 9.17 -15.92
C TYR A 120 22.04 10.29 -14.94
N PHE A 121 21.75 11.50 -15.45
CA PHE A 121 21.24 12.67 -14.73
C PHE A 121 21.86 12.90 -13.33
N ASP A 122 21.07 12.82 -12.25
CA ASP A 122 21.46 12.96 -10.86
C ASP A 122 22.42 11.85 -10.40
N GLY A 123 22.36 10.67 -11.02
CA GLY A 123 23.30 9.57 -10.80
C GLY A 123 24.75 9.90 -11.18
N LEU A 124 24.98 10.95 -11.98
CA LEU A 124 26.34 11.44 -12.28
C LEU A 124 27.04 12.03 -11.05
N ASP A 125 26.30 12.42 -10.02
CA ASP A 125 26.83 12.98 -8.78
C ASP A 125 27.02 11.93 -7.66
N ALA A 126 26.79 10.64 -7.95
CA ALA A 126 26.81 9.57 -6.95
C ALA A 126 28.13 9.45 -6.16
N TYR A 127 29.27 9.81 -6.77
CA TYR A 127 30.60 9.72 -6.16
C TYR A 127 31.11 11.05 -5.57
N ASN A 128 30.59 12.20 -6.02
CA ASN A 128 30.95 13.53 -5.54
C ASN A 128 29.68 14.29 -5.21
N LYS A 129 29.10 13.99 -4.04
CA LYS A 129 27.88 14.63 -3.57
C LYS A 129 28.21 16.04 -3.05
N HIS A 130 27.61 17.04 -3.71
CA HIS A 130 27.59 18.45 -3.34
C HIS A 130 28.94 19.19 -3.43
N GLY A 131 29.13 19.84 -4.57
CA GLY A 131 30.15 20.87 -4.79
C GLY A 131 29.88 21.55 -6.13
N GLU A 132 30.33 22.79 -6.31
CA GLU A 132 30.26 23.53 -7.58
C GLU A 132 30.97 22.77 -8.74
N ASP A 133 31.81 21.79 -8.41
CA ASP A 133 32.60 20.94 -9.32
C ASP A 133 32.01 19.54 -9.61
N SER A 134 30.70 19.34 -9.40
CA SER A 134 30.06 18.04 -9.68
C SER A 134 30.16 17.64 -11.16
N LEU A 135 30.28 16.33 -11.45
CA LEU A 135 30.40 15.85 -12.84
C LEU A 135 29.16 16.20 -13.66
N ARG A 136 27.96 16.09 -13.06
CA ARG A 136 26.71 16.49 -13.69
C ARG A 136 26.73 17.98 -14.04
N LYS A 137 27.07 18.85 -13.08
CA LYS A 137 27.07 20.30 -13.27
C LYS A 137 28.10 20.73 -14.31
N ARG A 138 29.27 20.06 -14.33
CA ARG A 138 30.29 20.31 -15.34
C ARG A 138 29.86 19.88 -16.74
N LEU A 139 29.18 18.74 -16.86
CA LEU A 139 28.58 18.30 -18.12
C LEU A 139 27.48 19.27 -18.58
N GLU A 140 26.59 19.69 -17.67
CA GLU A 140 25.55 20.70 -17.91
C GLU A 140 26.16 21.98 -18.52
N LEU A 141 27.19 22.54 -17.89
CA LEU A 141 27.89 23.74 -18.38
C LEU A 141 28.51 23.54 -19.78
N HIS A 142 29.22 22.41 -19.98
CA HIS A 142 29.80 22.09 -21.28
C HIS A 142 28.73 21.92 -22.36
N LEU A 143 27.60 21.29 -22.05
CA LEU A 143 26.48 21.13 -22.98
C LEU A 143 25.92 22.49 -23.40
N LEU A 144 25.58 23.36 -22.45
CA LEU A 144 25.04 24.70 -22.73
C LEU A 144 25.99 25.52 -23.62
N VAL A 145 27.28 25.55 -23.28
CA VAL A 145 28.30 26.26 -24.07
C VAL A 145 28.42 25.68 -25.47
N GLN A 146 28.47 24.35 -25.62
CA GLN A 146 28.67 23.71 -26.93
C GLN A 146 27.43 23.80 -27.82
N ILE A 147 26.22 23.74 -27.26
CA ILE A 147 24.96 23.92 -27.96
C ILE A 147 24.89 25.33 -28.58
N SER A 148 25.24 26.37 -27.82
CA SER A 148 25.22 27.76 -28.31
C SER A 148 26.15 28.02 -29.50
N ARG A 149 27.17 27.18 -29.69
CA ARG A 149 28.15 27.28 -30.79
C ARG A 149 27.71 26.51 -32.05
N ILE A 150 26.60 25.79 -32.03
CA ILE A 150 26.09 25.07 -33.20
C ILE A 150 25.24 26.01 -34.06
N PRO A 151 25.53 26.14 -35.37
CA PRO A 151 24.69 26.88 -36.28
C PRO A 151 23.30 26.26 -36.34
N SER A 152 22.27 27.09 -36.14
CA SER A 152 20.88 26.69 -36.36
C SER A 152 20.72 26.25 -37.82
N ARG A 153 20.30 25.00 -38.03
CA ARG A 153 19.85 24.54 -39.34
C ARG A 153 18.34 24.32 -39.26
N PRO A 154 17.55 24.87 -40.19
CA PRO A 154 16.15 24.50 -40.29
C PRO A 154 16.08 23.00 -40.61
N THR A 155 15.52 22.21 -39.70
CA THR A 155 15.22 20.81 -39.96
C THR A 155 14.01 20.74 -40.88
N THR A 156 14.13 20.02 -41.99
CA THR A 156 13.04 19.82 -42.95
C THR A 156 11.96 18.86 -42.39
N PHE A 157 12.29 18.07 -41.37
CA PHE A 157 11.39 17.13 -40.69
C PHE A 157 11.77 16.98 -39.21
N GLY A 158 10.79 17.17 -38.31
CA GLY A 158 10.91 16.93 -36.87
C GLY A 158 11.59 18.04 -36.05
N THR A 159 11.29 18.06 -34.75
CA THR A 159 11.92 18.96 -33.77
C THR A 159 13.33 18.48 -33.45
N ASP A 160 14.33 19.35 -33.56
CA ASP A 160 15.73 19.02 -33.29
C ASP A 160 16.04 19.17 -31.78
N PRO A 161 16.51 18.11 -31.07
CA PRO A 161 16.87 18.20 -29.66
C PRO A 161 17.90 19.29 -29.37
N LEU A 162 18.81 19.56 -30.30
CA LEU A 162 19.81 20.62 -30.13
C LEU A 162 19.20 22.02 -30.21
N MET A 163 18.18 22.21 -31.04
CA MET A 163 17.47 23.49 -31.12
C MET A 163 16.63 23.73 -29.87
N THR A 164 15.95 22.68 -29.38
CA THR A 164 15.18 22.78 -28.14
C THR A 164 16.08 23.05 -26.95
N LEU A 165 17.18 22.32 -26.79
CA LEU A 165 18.12 22.54 -25.70
C LEU A 165 18.86 23.88 -25.81
N ASN A 166 18.99 24.46 -27.01
CA ASN A 166 19.50 25.82 -27.15
C ASN A 166 18.51 26.86 -26.61
N ARG A 167 17.20 26.59 -26.68
CA ARG A 167 16.15 27.51 -26.21
C ARG A 167 15.78 27.30 -24.74
N GLU A 168 15.69 26.04 -24.32
CA GLU A 168 15.11 25.63 -23.02
C GLU A 168 16.16 24.99 -22.09
N GLY A 169 17.40 24.79 -22.55
CA GLY A 169 18.40 24.01 -21.82
C GLY A 169 18.79 24.60 -20.47
N GLU A 170 18.73 25.93 -20.31
CA GLU A 170 19.12 26.61 -19.07
C GLU A 170 18.32 26.17 -17.85
N TRP A 171 17.05 25.80 -18.03
CA TRP A 171 16.21 25.29 -16.96
C TRP A 171 16.09 23.76 -17.04
N LEU A 172 16.01 23.19 -18.25
CA LEU A 172 15.79 21.76 -18.46
C LEU A 172 16.97 20.90 -18.00
N LEU A 173 18.20 21.37 -18.19
CA LEU A 173 19.41 20.64 -17.80
C LEU A 173 19.79 20.86 -16.33
N THR A 174 19.00 21.56 -15.52
CA THR A 174 19.28 21.74 -14.09
C THR A 174 18.86 20.51 -13.28
N LEU A 175 19.27 20.45 -12.00
CA LEU A 175 18.82 19.40 -11.08
C LEU A 175 17.30 19.47 -10.82
N ASP A 176 16.72 20.67 -10.86
CA ASP A 176 15.29 20.91 -10.71
C ASP A 176 14.52 20.81 -12.04
N GLY A 177 15.24 20.60 -13.16
CA GLY A 177 14.67 20.52 -14.50
C GLY A 177 13.49 19.54 -14.62
N PRO A 178 13.59 18.30 -14.08
CA PRO A 178 12.48 17.37 -14.08
C PRO A 178 11.22 17.90 -13.40
N VAL A 179 11.34 18.54 -12.23
CA VAL A 179 10.21 19.10 -11.48
C VAL A 179 9.56 20.23 -12.29
N GLN A 180 10.38 21.12 -12.85
CA GLN A 180 9.90 22.23 -13.66
C GLN A 180 9.19 21.75 -14.94
N LEU A 181 9.72 20.71 -15.59
CA LEU A 181 9.10 20.11 -16.76
C LEU A 181 7.72 19.53 -16.40
N ILE A 182 7.63 18.78 -15.30
CA ILE A 182 6.36 18.21 -14.86
C ILE A 182 5.34 19.30 -14.52
N ASN A 183 5.72 20.33 -13.77
CA ASN A 183 4.80 21.42 -13.44
C ASN A 183 4.26 22.08 -14.70
N ARG A 184 5.12 22.37 -15.68
CA ARG A 184 4.71 22.94 -16.96
C ARG A 184 3.76 22.03 -17.74
N VAL A 185 4.07 20.74 -17.84
CA VAL A 185 3.22 19.76 -18.55
C VAL A 185 1.82 19.69 -17.92
N ARG A 186 1.75 19.78 -16.59
CA ARG A 186 0.48 19.76 -15.85
C ARG A 186 -0.30 21.06 -16.03
N ASP A 187 0.37 22.21 -15.95
CA ASP A 187 -0.25 23.52 -16.16
C ASP A 187 -0.84 23.66 -17.58
N GLU A 188 -0.20 23.02 -18.56
CA GLU A 188 -0.65 22.95 -19.95
C GLU A 188 -1.68 21.82 -20.21
N GLY A 189 -1.96 20.97 -19.22
CA GLY A 189 -2.90 19.84 -19.34
C GLY A 189 -2.47 18.74 -20.30
N GLY A 190 -1.16 18.58 -20.53
CA GLY A 190 -0.59 17.62 -21.48
C GLY A 190 -0.05 16.34 -20.84
N GLU A 191 0.40 15.39 -21.68
CA GLU A 191 1.10 14.19 -21.25
C GLU A 191 2.62 14.34 -21.33
N LEU A 192 3.34 13.65 -20.43
CA LEU A 192 4.81 13.71 -20.37
C LEU A 192 5.46 13.24 -21.68
N THR A 193 5.00 12.12 -22.24
CA THR A 193 5.52 11.58 -23.50
C THR A 193 5.35 12.58 -24.64
N GLU A 194 4.16 13.18 -24.76
CA GLU A 194 3.91 14.22 -25.76
C GLU A 194 4.81 15.45 -25.55
N ALA A 195 5.10 15.81 -24.31
CA ALA A 195 5.99 16.92 -24.00
C ALA A 195 7.42 16.65 -24.51
N PHE A 196 7.96 15.45 -24.24
CA PHE A 196 9.24 15.02 -24.80
C PHE A 196 9.23 15.02 -26.33
N GLU A 197 8.16 14.54 -26.96
CA GLU A 197 8.02 14.56 -28.42
C GLU A 197 7.96 15.97 -29.02
N LYS A 198 7.13 16.86 -28.45
CA LYS A 198 7.02 18.27 -28.85
C LYS A 198 8.37 18.99 -28.72
N MET A 199 9.15 18.62 -27.71
CA MET A 199 10.51 19.11 -27.48
C MET A 199 11.58 18.46 -28.37
N GLY A 200 11.25 17.45 -29.19
CA GLY A 200 12.24 16.72 -29.98
C GLY A 200 13.19 15.87 -29.13
N LEU A 201 12.80 15.59 -27.89
CA LEU A 201 13.53 14.81 -26.90
C LEU A 201 13.00 13.37 -26.78
N ASN A 202 12.32 12.86 -27.81
CA ASN A 202 11.90 11.47 -27.88
C ASN A 202 13.13 10.53 -27.75
N GLY A 203 13.07 9.57 -26.83
CA GLY A 203 14.14 8.62 -26.53
C GLY A 203 15.10 9.09 -25.42
N PHE A 204 14.98 10.34 -24.95
CA PHE A 204 15.68 10.82 -23.75
C PHE A 204 14.87 10.61 -22.46
N ASP A 205 13.57 10.31 -22.59
CA ASP A 205 12.62 9.98 -21.53
C ASP A 205 12.79 8.57 -20.95
N VAL A 206 13.57 7.72 -21.63
CA VAL A 206 13.88 6.34 -21.19
C VAL A 206 15.00 6.32 -20.14
N GLY A 207 15.73 7.42 -19.98
CA GLY A 207 16.84 7.56 -19.05
C GLY A 207 16.43 8.01 -17.65
N ARG A 208 17.43 8.12 -16.77
CA ARG A 208 17.26 8.57 -15.38
C ARG A 208 16.50 9.89 -15.24
N TYR A 209 16.69 10.83 -16.15
CA TYR A 209 15.95 12.09 -16.16
C TYR A 209 14.44 11.87 -16.31
N GLY A 210 14.05 10.99 -17.24
CA GLY A 210 12.65 10.63 -17.46
C GLY A 210 12.05 9.86 -16.29
N ASP A 211 12.84 9.01 -15.62
CA ASP A 211 12.41 8.33 -14.38
C ASP A 211 12.06 9.35 -13.30
N VAL A 212 12.91 10.36 -13.10
CA VAL A 212 12.67 11.43 -12.11
C VAL A 212 11.43 12.25 -12.50
N CYS A 213 11.25 12.57 -13.79
CA CYS A 213 10.04 13.24 -14.28
C CYS A 213 8.77 12.44 -13.95
N ARG A 214 8.70 11.17 -14.37
CA ARG A 214 7.55 10.29 -14.10
C ARG A 214 7.24 10.23 -12.61
N ALA A 215 8.28 10.16 -11.80
CA ALA A 215 8.09 10.03 -10.38
C ALA A 215 7.54 11.31 -9.71
N HIS A 216 8.02 12.50 -10.10
CA HIS A 216 7.40 13.75 -9.63
C HIS A 216 5.95 13.90 -10.08
N TYR A 217 5.62 13.44 -11.30
CA TYR A 217 4.24 13.41 -11.78
C TYR A 217 3.36 12.52 -10.88
N TYR A 218 3.79 11.30 -10.58
CA TYR A 218 3.03 10.39 -9.70
C TYR A 218 2.83 10.96 -8.30
N LEU A 219 3.88 11.52 -7.69
CA LEU A 219 3.77 12.13 -6.36
C LEU A 219 2.84 13.35 -6.36
N ALA A 220 2.79 14.13 -7.44
CA ALA A 220 1.87 15.25 -7.57
C ALA A 220 0.41 14.77 -7.62
N VAL A 221 0.11 13.72 -8.39
CA VAL A 221 -1.22 13.10 -8.42
C VAL A 221 -1.62 12.63 -7.02
N LEU A 222 -0.72 11.97 -6.28
CA LEU A 222 -0.99 11.54 -4.90
C LEU A 222 -1.30 12.70 -3.94
N ARG A 223 -0.84 13.92 -4.20
CA ARG A 223 -1.15 15.11 -3.36
C ARG A 223 -2.54 15.67 -3.62
N GLU A 224 -3.16 15.32 -4.74
CA GLU A 224 -4.47 15.84 -5.17
C GLU A 224 -5.60 14.83 -4.94
N LEU A 225 -5.31 13.53 -4.90
CA LEU A 225 -6.31 12.49 -4.64
C LEU A 225 -7.06 12.71 -3.31
N SER A 226 -8.35 12.39 -3.26
CA SER A 226 -9.08 12.40 -1.98
C SER A 226 -8.63 11.22 -1.11
N PRO A 227 -8.57 11.35 0.23
CA PRO A 227 -8.27 10.22 1.11
C PRO A 227 -9.15 8.99 0.83
N GLY A 228 -8.51 7.84 0.58
CA GLY A 228 -9.18 6.58 0.25
C GLY A 228 -9.56 6.40 -1.23
N GLU A 229 -9.36 7.40 -2.08
CA GLU A 229 -9.64 7.32 -3.51
C GLU A 229 -8.58 6.49 -4.25
N TRP A 230 -9.03 5.61 -5.16
CA TRP A 230 -8.15 4.83 -6.02
C TRP A 230 -7.79 5.60 -7.30
N SER A 231 -6.60 5.34 -7.84
CA SER A 231 -6.10 5.89 -9.11
C SER A 231 -5.11 4.93 -9.74
N ASP A 232 -5.02 4.91 -11.07
CA ASP A 232 -4.05 4.12 -11.85
C ASP A 232 -2.58 4.39 -11.41
N VAL A 233 -2.31 5.59 -10.88
CA VAL A 233 -0.98 5.96 -10.36
C VAL A 233 -0.54 5.07 -9.20
N LEU A 234 -1.48 4.54 -8.40
CA LEU A 234 -1.17 3.62 -7.31
C LEU A 234 -0.54 2.33 -7.85
N ASP A 235 -1.10 1.76 -8.92
CA ASP A 235 -0.59 0.54 -9.53
C ASP A 235 0.78 0.75 -10.17
N GLU A 236 0.98 1.92 -10.80
CA GLU A 236 2.26 2.30 -11.38
C GLU A 236 3.34 2.46 -10.31
N LEU A 237 3.02 3.10 -9.18
CA LEU A 237 3.92 3.26 -8.05
C LEU A 237 4.25 1.93 -7.35
N LEU A 238 3.44 0.87 -7.51
CA LEU A 238 3.76 -0.45 -6.97
C LEU A 238 4.84 -1.19 -7.79
N LYS A 239 5.14 -0.75 -9.01
CA LYS A 239 6.17 -1.39 -9.86
C LYS A 239 7.57 -1.20 -9.25
N PRO A 240 8.39 -2.27 -9.15
CA PRO A 240 9.73 -2.18 -8.56
C PRO A 240 10.65 -1.15 -9.21
N GLU A 241 10.51 -0.92 -10.52
CA GLU A 241 11.30 0.05 -11.28
C GLU A 241 10.95 1.49 -10.87
N VAL A 242 9.70 1.71 -10.44
CA VAL A 242 9.18 3.02 -10.05
C VAL A 242 9.41 3.27 -8.57
N ASN A 243 8.95 2.40 -7.67
CA ASN A 243 9.09 2.63 -6.23
C ASN A 243 10.54 2.64 -5.74
N ASN A 244 11.44 1.92 -6.42
CA ASN A 244 12.86 1.91 -6.07
C ASN A 244 13.66 3.03 -6.71
N ALA A 245 13.07 3.81 -7.61
CA ALA A 245 13.74 4.94 -8.23
C ALA A 245 14.24 5.90 -7.13
N PRO A 246 15.52 6.31 -7.16
CA PRO A 246 16.03 7.25 -6.18
C PRO A 246 15.25 8.57 -6.19
N TYR A 247 15.08 9.13 -5.01
CA TYR A 247 14.44 10.40 -4.70
C TYR A 247 15.35 11.18 -3.74
N GLU A 248 15.04 12.45 -3.52
CA GLU A 248 15.73 13.39 -2.65
C GLU A 248 16.33 12.74 -1.37
N ASP A 249 17.50 13.22 -0.96
CA ASP A 249 18.20 12.78 0.27
C ASP A 249 18.51 11.27 0.37
N GLY A 250 18.70 10.62 -0.78
CA GLY A 250 19.00 9.18 -0.82
C GLY A 250 17.80 8.30 -0.51
N ARG A 251 16.59 8.87 -0.52
CA ARG A 251 15.33 8.15 -0.40
C ARG A 251 14.94 7.56 -1.76
N ARG A 252 13.76 6.95 -1.80
CA ARG A 252 13.17 6.39 -3.02
C ARG A 252 11.77 6.96 -3.21
N ILE A 253 11.25 6.90 -4.42
CA ILE A 253 9.91 7.38 -4.75
C ILE A 253 8.84 6.70 -3.91
N GLY A 254 8.99 5.39 -3.64
CA GLY A 254 8.06 4.71 -2.74
C GLY A 254 8.03 5.30 -1.33
N HIS A 255 9.15 5.83 -0.81
CA HIS A 255 9.15 6.52 0.48
C HIS A 255 8.33 7.80 0.43
N ALA A 256 8.55 8.64 -0.59
CA ALA A 256 7.79 9.87 -0.74
C ALA A 256 6.29 9.60 -0.93
N ALA A 257 5.95 8.54 -1.68
CA ALA A 257 4.56 8.10 -1.85
C ALA A 257 3.95 7.67 -0.51
N LEU A 258 4.66 6.87 0.29
CA LEU A 258 4.21 6.47 1.63
C LEU A 258 4.02 7.68 2.55
N GLU A 259 4.95 8.64 2.57
CA GLU A 259 4.82 9.85 3.38
C GLU A 259 3.56 10.64 3.00
N ILE A 260 3.36 10.93 1.71
CA ILE A 260 2.19 11.67 1.23
C ILE A 260 0.89 10.96 1.62
N MET A 261 0.80 9.66 1.35
CA MET A 261 -0.41 8.88 1.60
C MET A 261 -0.70 8.77 3.10
N ILE A 262 0.33 8.52 3.91
CA ILE A 262 0.16 8.36 5.36
C ILE A 262 -0.24 9.68 6.01
N ASP A 263 0.41 10.78 5.63
CA ASP A 263 0.18 12.09 6.22
C ASP A 263 -1.22 12.59 5.88
N ARG A 264 -1.68 12.39 4.64
CA ARG A 264 -3.00 12.84 4.16
C ARG A 264 -4.18 11.97 4.60
N ALA A 265 -3.96 10.71 4.94
CA ALA A 265 -5.02 9.75 5.31
C ALA A 265 -5.86 10.13 6.55
N GLY A 266 -5.45 11.12 7.36
CA GLY A 266 -6.16 11.46 8.59
C GLY A 266 -6.24 10.26 9.56
N SER A 267 -7.43 9.98 10.11
CA SER A 267 -7.65 8.86 11.05
C SER A 267 -7.98 7.53 10.38
N GLU A 268 -8.41 7.54 9.12
CA GLU A 268 -8.79 6.35 8.36
C GLU A 268 -8.33 6.48 6.89
N PRO A 269 -7.42 5.62 6.41
CA PRO A 269 -6.90 5.72 5.05
C PRO A 269 -7.90 5.29 3.97
N GLY A 270 -8.94 4.52 4.32
CA GLY A 270 -9.76 3.81 3.34
C GLY A 270 -9.03 2.61 2.72
N ASP A 271 -9.79 1.71 2.09
CA ASP A 271 -9.30 0.40 1.66
C ASP A 271 -8.20 0.51 0.59
N ALA A 272 -8.40 1.37 -0.43
CA ALA A 272 -7.44 1.53 -1.53
C ALA A 272 -6.07 1.99 -1.03
N TRP A 273 -6.03 3.01 -0.16
CA TRP A 273 -4.77 3.55 0.35
C TRP A 273 -4.11 2.58 1.34
N GLN A 274 -4.88 1.94 2.22
CA GLN A 274 -4.35 0.91 3.11
C GLN A 274 -3.72 -0.24 2.31
N ASN A 275 -4.41 -0.72 1.27
CA ASN A 275 -3.94 -1.80 0.42
C ASN A 275 -2.69 -1.40 -0.36
N PHE A 276 -2.61 -0.17 -0.86
CA PHE A 276 -1.40 0.38 -1.49
C PHE A 276 -0.22 0.41 -0.51
N ILE A 277 -0.41 1.00 0.67
CA ILE A 277 0.63 1.13 1.71
C ILE A 277 1.17 -0.25 2.11
N LEU A 278 0.28 -1.21 2.37
CA LEU A 278 0.67 -2.57 2.75
C LEU A 278 1.30 -3.35 1.59
N SER A 279 0.87 -3.13 0.35
CA SER A 279 1.52 -3.74 -0.82
C SER A 279 2.93 -3.22 -1.06
N LEU A 280 3.16 -1.93 -0.79
CA LEU A 280 4.44 -1.28 -1.02
C LEU A 280 5.44 -1.59 0.10
N ALA A 281 5.02 -1.42 1.36
CA ALA A 281 5.91 -1.46 2.53
C ALA A 281 5.72 -2.69 3.43
N GLY A 282 4.68 -3.50 3.22
CA GLY A 282 4.31 -4.60 4.13
C GLY A 282 3.72 -4.11 5.45
N ASP A 283 3.54 -5.01 6.42
CA ASP A 283 2.97 -4.67 7.72
C ASP A 283 4.03 -4.01 8.65
N PRO A 284 3.82 -2.79 9.19
CA PRO A 284 4.76 -2.12 10.09
C PRO A 284 4.86 -2.76 11.49
N ARG A 285 4.05 -3.77 11.81
CA ARG A 285 4.06 -4.46 13.11
C ARG A 285 5.12 -5.58 13.18
N ILE A 286 5.78 -5.89 12.06
CA ILE A 286 6.90 -6.83 12.02
C ILE A 286 8.12 -6.31 12.81
N ALA A 287 9.05 -7.21 13.12
CA ALA A 287 10.27 -6.87 13.85
C ALA A 287 11.09 -5.81 13.11
N SER A 288 11.60 -4.82 13.85
CA SER A 288 12.43 -3.73 13.31
C SER A 288 13.77 -4.21 12.74
N SER A 289 14.23 -5.41 13.13
CA SER A 289 15.40 -6.09 12.58
C SER A 289 15.17 -6.65 11.16
N SER A 290 13.92 -6.83 10.74
CA SER A 290 13.59 -7.37 9.42
C SER A 290 14.11 -6.47 8.31
N LYS A 291 14.54 -7.06 7.20
CA LYS A 291 15.04 -6.30 6.04
C LYS A 291 13.97 -5.33 5.53
N ASN A 292 12.74 -5.82 5.40
CA ASN A 292 11.61 -5.05 4.88
C ASN A 292 11.29 -3.83 5.76
N PHE A 293 11.31 -3.98 7.09
CA PHE A 293 11.09 -2.85 8.00
C PHE A 293 12.18 -1.79 7.90
N ARG A 294 13.45 -2.20 7.87
CA ARG A 294 14.58 -1.27 7.73
C ARG A 294 14.57 -0.55 6.38
N GLU A 295 14.11 -1.24 5.35
CA GLU A 295 14.05 -0.71 4.00
C GLU A 295 12.94 0.31 3.82
N TRP A 296 11.71 0.02 4.27
CA TRP A 296 10.53 0.84 3.97
C TRP A 296 9.99 1.66 5.13
N TRP A 297 10.04 1.13 6.36
CA TRP A 297 9.40 1.76 7.52
C TRP A 297 10.36 2.68 8.29
N GLN A 298 11.59 2.22 8.54
CA GLN A 298 12.59 2.98 9.29
C GLN A 298 12.84 4.40 8.74
N PRO A 299 12.89 4.63 7.40
CA PRO A 299 13.08 5.98 6.86
C PRO A 299 11.91 6.95 7.10
N LEU A 300 10.70 6.44 7.39
CA LEU A 300 9.48 7.25 7.55
C LEU A 300 9.33 7.85 8.96
N GLY A 301 10.02 7.28 9.95
CA GLY A 301 9.98 7.69 11.35
C GLY A 301 8.83 7.08 12.17
N GLU A 302 8.99 7.07 13.50
CA GLU A 302 8.05 6.41 14.43
C GLU A 302 6.64 7.02 14.45
N GLU A 303 6.48 8.30 14.12
CA GLU A 303 5.17 8.95 14.07
C GLU A 303 4.26 8.31 13.01
N ARG A 304 4.76 8.17 11.77
CA ARG A 304 4.03 7.55 10.67
C ARG A 304 3.82 6.06 10.90
N ILE A 305 4.83 5.37 11.42
CA ILE A 305 4.73 3.96 11.83
C ILE A 305 3.61 3.79 12.86
N GLY A 306 3.58 4.63 13.90
CA GLY A 306 2.55 4.62 14.93
C GLY A 306 1.15 4.85 14.37
N LYS A 307 1.01 5.78 13.42
CA LYS A 307 -0.25 6.07 12.73
C LYS A 307 -0.79 4.83 11.99
N VAL A 308 0.04 4.19 11.18
CA VAL A 308 -0.34 2.97 10.44
C VAL A 308 -0.64 1.81 11.40
N ARG A 309 0.17 1.61 12.44
CA ARG A 309 -0.11 0.61 13.48
C ARG A 309 -1.45 0.85 14.18
N GLY A 310 -1.83 2.11 14.39
CA GLY A 310 -3.13 2.50 14.95
C GLY A 310 -4.30 2.12 14.03
N TRP A 311 -4.17 2.34 12.71
CA TRP A 311 -5.17 1.90 11.73
C TRP A 311 -5.35 0.40 11.73
N LEU A 312 -4.24 -0.35 11.67
CA LEU A 312 -4.26 -1.81 11.70
C LEU A 312 -4.83 -2.35 13.03
N SER A 313 -4.61 -1.63 14.13
CA SER A 313 -5.17 -2.00 15.43
C SER A 313 -6.69 -1.84 15.47
N LYS A 314 -7.20 -0.77 14.85
CA LYS A 314 -8.63 -0.56 14.67
C LYS A 314 -9.24 -1.65 13.79
N GLU A 315 -8.54 -2.00 12.71
CA GLU A 315 -8.97 -3.01 11.77
C GLU A 315 -9.03 -4.39 12.44
N ASP A 316 -7.96 -4.84 13.09
CA ASP A 316 -7.94 -6.09 13.87
C ASP A 316 -9.14 -6.20 14.83
N LEU A 317 -9.46 -5.11 15.53
CA LEU A 317 -10.60 -5.06 16.46
C LEU A 317 -11.93 -5.20 15.71
N ARG A 318 -12.10 -4.49 14.59
CA ARG A 318 -13.29 -4.58 13.72
C ARG A 318 -13.49 -6.02 13.22
N LEU A 319 -12.43 -6.65 12.72
CA LEU A 319 -12.41 -8.02 12.23
C LEU A 319 -12.78 -9.03 13.32
N PHE A 320 -12.19 -8.87 14.51
CA PHE A 320 -12.51 -9.70 15.65
C PHE A 320 -14.00 -9.61 16.03
N LEU A 321 -14.52 -8.39 16.17
CA LEU A 321 -15.92 -8.15 16.54
C LEU A 321 -16.89 -8.72 15.51
N GLN A 322 -16.60 -8.56 14.22
CA GLN A 322 -17.38 -9.17 13.14
C GLN A 322 -17.38 -10.70 13.23
N ALA A 323 -16.21 -11.32 13.47
CA ALA A 323 -16.12 -12.76 13.65
C ALA A 323 -16.95 -13.26 14.85
N VAL A 324 -16.94 -12.52 15.97
CA VAL A 324 -17.77 -12.84 17.15
C VAL A 324 -19.26 -12.75 16.83
N GLN A 325 -19.69 -11.67 16.16
CA GLN A 325 -21.08 -11.45 15.80
C GLN A 325 -21.59 -12.54 14.85
N GLN A 326 -20.83 -12.81 13.79
CA GLN A 326 -21.20 -13.77 12.75
C GLN A 326 -21.33 -15.17 13.33
N TYR A 327 -20.37 -15.61 14.14
CA TYR A 327 -20.47 -16.91 14.79
C TYR A 327 -21.72 -17.00 15.67
N GLY A 328 -22.08 -15.93 16.39
CA GLY A 328 -23.30 -15.88 17.19
C GLY A 328 -24.57 -16.07 16.35
N VAL A 329 -24.63 -15.45 15.17
CA VAL A 329 -25.75 -15.59 14.22
C VAL A 329 -25.80 -16.99 13.62
N GLU A 330 -24.69 -17.46 13.04
CA GLU A 330 -24.62 -18.76 12.34
C GLU A 330 -24.84 -19.96 13.28
N SER A 331 -24.32 -19.90 14.50
CA SER A 331 -24.47 -20.99 15.47
C SER A 331 -25.82 -20.99 16.22
N GLY A 332 -26.67 -19.98 16.01
CA GLY A 332 -27.95 -19.82 16.72
C GLY A 332 -27.82 -19.66 18.24
N LYS A 333 -26.61 -19.37 18.75
CA LYS A 333 -26.34 -19.26 20.20
C LYS A 333 -26.85 -17.93 20.74
N GLN A 334 -28.11 -17.91 21.17
CA GLN A 334 -28.77 -16.73 21.73
C GLN A 334 -28.00 -16.05 22.86
N ASP A 335 -27.33 -16.83 23.73
CA ASP A 335 -26.51 -16.26 24.80
C ASP A 335 -25.32 -15.44 24.29
N LEU A 336 -24.68 -15.89 23.20
CA LEU A 336 -23.57 -15.15 22.60
C LEU A 336 -24.08 -13.87 21.93
N GLN A 337 -25.20 -13.95 21.21
CA GLN A 337 -25.85 -12.79 20.61
C GLN A 337 -26.26 -11.76 21.67
N ARG A 338 -26.79 -12.20 22.81
CA ARG A 338 -27.18 -11.35 23.94
C ARG A 338 -25.98 -10.66 24.60
N MET A 339 -24.83 -11.33 24.70
CA MET A 339 -23.63 -10.76 25.32
C MET A 339 -22.77 -9.91 24.38
N PHE A 340 -22.94 -10.07 23.06
CA PHE A 340 -22.13 -9.36 22.07
C PHE A 340 -22.18 -7.83 22.20
N PRO A 341 -23.33 -7.15 22.40
CA PRO A 341 -23.38 -5.70 22.54
C PRO A 341 -22.46 -5.15 23.64
N ALA A 342 -22.47 -5.78 24.81
CA ALA A 342 -21.62 -5.39 25.94
C ALA A 342 -20.13 -5.58 25.64
N ARG A 343 -19.76 -6.69 24.98
CA ARG A 343 -18.38 -6.96 24.57
C ARG A 343 -17.90 -5.97 23.52
N LYS A 344 -18.72 -5.71 22.52
CA LYS A 344 -18.46 -4.72 21.46
C LYS A 344 -18.21 -3.35 22.08
N LEU A 345 -19.12 -2.86 22.91
CA LEU A 345 -19.02 -1.54 23.51
C LEU A 345 -17.82 -1.41 24.44
N PHE A 346 -17.49 -2.46 25.19
CA PHE A 346 -16.30 -2.48 26.03
C PHE A 346 -15.01 -2.34 25.22
N LEU A 347 -14.82 -3.17 24.18
CA LEU A 347 -13.59 -3.15 23.38
C LEU A 347 -13.48 -1.89 22.52
N GLU A 348 -14.58 -1.44 21.90
CA GLU A 348 -14.63 -0.17 21.17
C GLU A 348 -14.43 1.03 22.11
N GLY A 349 -14.92 0.96 23.34
CA GLY A 349 -14.67 1.98 24.36
C GLY A 349 -13.20 2.06 24.77
N LEU A 350 -12.50 0.92 24.92
CA LEU A 350 -11.05 0.91 25.16
C LEU A 350 -10.28 1.56 24.00
N TYR A 351 -10.72 1.32 22.76
CA TYR A 351 -10.16 1.98 21.59
C TYR A 351 -10.41 3.50 21.60
N ARG A 352 -11.66 3.94 21.85
CA ARG A 352 -12.05 5.36 21.90
C ARG A 352 -11.31 6.14 23.00
N LEU A 353 -10.99 5.49 24.12
CA LEU A 353 -10.19 6.08 25.20
C LEU A 353 -8.69 6.18 24.85
N GLY A 354 -8.25 5.69 23.69
CA GLY A 354 -6.85 5.69 23.29
C GLY A 354 -5.98 4.74 24.14
N LEU A 355 -6.59 3.77 24.81
CA LEU A 355 -5.88 2.85 25.69
C LEU A 355 -5.15 1.76 24.89
N ILE A 356 -5.69 1.35 23.74
CA ILE A 356 -5.11 0.29 22.92
C ILE A 356 -3.91 0.83 22.14
N ARG A 357 -2.71 0.33 22.46
CA ARG A 357 -1.45 0.66 21.79
C ARG A 357 -1.10 -0.30 20.67
N HIS A 358 -1.50 -1.56 20.83
CA HIS A 358 -1.18 -2.63 19.89
C HIS A 358 -2.23 -3.74 19.98
N THR A 359 -2.51 -4.37 18.84
CA THR A 359 -3.36 -5.55 18.75
C THR A 359 -2.65 -6.68 18.02
N ARG A 360 -3.03 -7.91 18.36
CA ARG A 360 -2.66 -9.10 17.60
C ARG A 360 -3.91 -9.95 17.40
N LEU A 361 -4.43 -9.95 16.17
CA LEU A 361 -5.51 -10.83 15.76
C LEU A 361 -4.99 -12.24 15.45
N MET A 362 -5.72 -13.24 15.93
CA MET A 362 -5.45 -14.66 15.72
C MET A 362 -6.73 -15.33 15.23
N LEU A 363 -6.68 -16.03 14.09
CA LEU A 363 -7.84 -16.63 13.46
C LEU A 363 -7.63 -18.12 13.22
N GLY A 364 -8.63 -18.92 13.58
CA GLY A 364 -8.79 -20.29 13.08
C GLY A 364 -9.16 -20.32 11.59
N ARG A 365 -8.99 -21.45 10.91
CA ARG A 365 -9.26 -21.56 9.46
C ARG A 365 -10.71 -21.19 9.11
N LEU A 366 -11.69 -21.69 9.86
CA LEU A 366 -13.11 -21.41 9.60
C LEU A 366 -13.49 -19.97 9.95
N ALA A 367 -12.88 -19.42 11.00
CA ALA A 367 -13.04 -18.00 11.35
C ALA A 367 -12.46 -17.10 10.25
N LYS A 368 -11.30 -17.44 9.70
CA LYS A 368 -10.69 -16.75 8.55
C LYS A 368 -11.60 -16.79 7.32
N GLU A 369 -12.12 -17.96 6.95
CA GLU A 369 -13.04 -18.11 5.81
C GLU A 369 -14.31 -17.25 5.97
N SER A 370 -14.84 -17.17 7.20
CA SER A 370 -16.02 -16.35 7.51
C SER A 370 -15.72 -14.86 7.37
N VAL A 371 -14.56 -14.42 7.84
CA VAL A 371 -14.09 -13.03 7.71
C VAL A 371 -13.83 -12.66 6.24
N HIS A 372 -13.22 -13.56 5.46
CA HIS A 372 -12.99 -13.34 4.02
C HIS A 372 -14.30 -13.20 3.23
N ARG A 373 -15.33 -14.00 3.58
CA ARG A 373 -16.64 -13.92 2.93
C ARG A 373 -17.34 -12.57 3.11
N ILE A 374 -17.04 -11.87 4.21
CA ILE A 374 -17.65 -10.59 4.57
C ILE A 374 -16.89 -9.39 3.98
N LEU A 375 -15.57 -9.52 3.82
CA LEU A 375 -14.67 -8.41 3.49
C LEU A 375 -14.11 -8.45 2.07
N GLY A 376 -14.40 -9.52 1.33
CA GLY A 376 -13.80 -9.76 0.02
C GLY A 376 -12.40 -10.40 0.12
N GLU A 377 -11.80 -10.68 -1.03
CA GLU A 377 -10.51 -11.40 -1.13
C GLU A 377 -9.28 -10.58 -0.71
N GLU A 378 -9.41 -9.28 -0.43
CA GLU A 378 -8.26 -8.35 -0.32
C GLU A 378 -7.80 -8.03 1.11
N MET A 379 -7.92 -8.96 2.04
CA MET A 379 -7.37 -8.76 3.40
C MET A 379 -5.84 -8.94 3.41
N LYS A 380 -5.09 -7.83 3.24
CA LYS A 380 -3.61 -7.80 3.31
C LYS A 380 -3.05 -7.70 4.73
N THR A 381 -3.89 -7.53 5.75
CA THR A 381 -3.45 -7.48 7.16
C THR A 381 -2.94 -8.82 7.65
N GLU A 382 -1.76 -8.86 8.26
CA GLU A 382 -1.23 -10.10 8.84
C GLU A 382 -1.90 -10.46 10.17
N PHE A 383 -2.36 -11.70 10.29
CA PHE A 383 -2.89 -12.30 11.51
C PHE A 383 -2.22 -13.64 11.80
N ALA A 384 -2.18 -14.04 13.06
CA ALA A 384 -1.65 -15.35 13.43
C ALA A 384 -2.70 -16.46 13.20
N ARG A 385 -2.24 -17.66 12.83
CA ARG A 385 -3.09 -18.83 12.58
C ARG A 385 -3.30 -19.63 13.86
N MET A 386 -4.47 -20.23 13.98
CA MET A 386 -4.78 -21.21 15.04
C MET A 386 -5.38 -22.47 14.43
N ASP A 387 -5.02 -23.64 14.97
CA ASP A 387 -5.47 -24.94 14.46
C ASP A 387 -6.13 -25.81 15.56
N GLY A 388 -6.63 -26.97 15.16
CA GLY A 388 -7.23 -27.96 16.05
C GLY A 388 -8.54 -27.45 16.66
N ILE A 389 -8.64 -27.50 17.99
CA ILE A 389 -9.85 -27.06 18.73
C ILE A 389 -10.12 -25.54 18.66
N MET A 390 -9.21 -24.77 18.07
CA MET A 390 -9.35 -23.33 17.83
C MET A 390 -9.77 -22.98 16.40
N ASN A 391 -10.02 -23.99 15.56
CA ASN A 391 -10.21 -23.80 14.13
C ASN A 391 -11.43 -22.92 13.77
N ASP A 392 -12.45 -22.89 14.62
CA ASP A 392 -13.65 -22.06 14.49
C ASP A 392 -13.58 -20.75 15.28
N LYS A 393 -12.48 -20.48 16.00
CA LYS A 393 -12.38 -19.35 16.92
C LYS A 393 -11.59 -18.17 16.35
N ALA A 394 -11.96 -16.98 16.80
CA ALA A 394 -11.12 -15.79 16.71
C ALA A 394 -10.61 -15.44 18.12
N VAL A 395 -9.36 -15.01 18.24
CA VAL A 395 -8.78 -14.50 19.48
C VAL A 395 -8.07 -13.18 19.16
N ILE A 396 -8.21 -12.19 20.04
CA ILE A 396 -7.51 -10.92 19.96
C ILE A 396 -6.74 -10.68 21.24
N TYR A 397 -5.48 -10.29 21.09
CA TYR A 397 -4.66 -9.73 22.17
C TYR A 397 -4.65 -8.20 22.04
N LEU A 398 -4.81 -7.51 23.16
CA LEU A 398 -4.76 -6.05 23.26
C LEU A 398 -3.69 -5.64 24.26
N ASP A 399 -2.76 -4.80 23.83
CA ASP A 399 -1.84 -4.07 24.70
C ASP A 399 -2.46 -2.73 25.07
N CYS A 400 -2.81 -2.57 26.35
CA CYS A 400 -3.40 -1.33 26.88
C CYS A 400 -2.40 -0.48 27.68
N GLY A 401 -1.10 -0.77 27.58
CA GLY A 401 -0.04 -0.08 28.31
C GLY A 401 0.09 -0.52 29.76
N ASP A 402 -0.84 -0.12 30.63
CA ASP A 402 -0.83 -0.49 32.06
C ASP A 402 -1.42 -1.89 32.33
N PHE A 403 -2.11 -2.46 31.35
CA PHE A 403 -2.66 -3.80 31.40
C PHE A 403 -2.75 -4.40 30.00
N HIS A 404 -2.97 -5.72 29.93
CA HIS A 404 -3.10 -6.46 28.68
C HIS A 404 -4.33 -7.36 28.73
N LEU A 405 -5.01 -7.51 27.60
CA LEU A 405 -6.19 -8.35 27.46
C LEU A 405 -5.97 -9.45 26.43
N ILE A 406 -6.52 -10.63 26.69
CA ILE A 406 -6.74 -11.67 25.68
C ILE A 406 -8.21 -12.05 25.70
N GLU A 407 -8.84 -11.96 24.54
CA GLU A 407 -10.27 -12.08 24.35
C GLU A 407 -10.57 -13.02 23.18
N GLY A 408 -11.65 -13.80 23.24
CA GLY A 408 -11.91 -14.85 22.23
C GLY A 408 -13.38 -15.01 21.86
N SER A 409 -13.67 -15.38 20.61
CA SER A 409 -15.03 -15.33 20.04
C SER A 409 -16.10 -16.04 20.88
N HIS A 410 -15.88 -17.31 21.24
CA HIS A 410 -16.82 -18.13 21.99
C HIS A 410 -16.12 -19.20 22.83
N SER A 411 -16.77 -19.60 23.93
CA SER A 411 -16.22 -20.56 24.90
C SER A 411 -14.77 -20.22 25.26
N PHE A 412 -14.53 -18.94 25.55
CA PHE A 412 -13.25 -18.36 25.90
C PHE A 412 -13.43 -17.41 27.09
N LYS A 413 -12.39 -17.23 27.90
CA LYS A 413 -12.40 -16.29 29.04
C LYS A 413 -11.71 -15.00 28.62
N VAL A 414 -12.09 -13.88 29.21
CA VAL A 414 -11.27 -12.67 29.16
C VAL A 414 -10.11 -12.86 30.12
N TRP A 415 -8.90 -12.82 29.60
CA TRP A 415 -7.71 -12.80 30.43
C TRP A 415 -7.23 -11.37 30.61
N VAL A 416 -6.92 -10.99 31.85
CA VAL A 416 -6.43 -9.66 32.21
C VAL A 416 -5.09 -9.80 32.92
N TYR A 417 -4.05 -9.17 32.37
CA TYR A 417 -2.69 -9.16 32.91
C TYR A 417 -2.24 -7.73 33.20
N LEU A 418 -1.37 -7.53 34.20
CA LEU A 418 -0.82 -6.22 34.56
C LEU A 418 0.56 -5.94 33.91
N ALA A 419 1.08 -6.93 33.21
CA ALA A 419 2.28 -6.83 32.37
C ALA A 419 2.11 -7.80 31.19
N GLN A 420 3.00 -7.71 30.21
CA GLN A 420 2.92 -8.51 29.00
C GLN A 420 3.06 -10.02 29.31
N PRO A 421 2.08 -10.88 28.98
CA PRO A 421 2.11 -12.31 29.34
C PRO A 421 3.07 -13.16 28.50
N GLY A 422 3.88 -12.53 27.65
CA GLY A 422 4.94 -13.16 26.86
C GLY A 422 5.34 -12.33 25.65
N THR A 423 6.61 -12.41 25.27
CA THR A 423 7.16 -11.69 24.11
C THR A 423 6.55 -12.15 22.78
N SER A 424 6.08 -13.40 22.71
CA SER A 424 5.55 -13.98 21.48
C SER A 424 4.24 -13.36 20.99
N LEU A 425 3.50 -12.64 21.84
CA LEU A 425 2.24 -12.00 21.44
C LEU A 425 2.43 -10.70 20.66
N GLN A 426 3.53 -9.99 20.92
CA GLN A 426 3.90 -8.79 20.16
C GLN A 426 4.81 -9.13 18.98
N SER A 427 5.50 -10.28 19.01
CA SER A 427 6.36 -10.70 17.89
C SER A 427 5.53 -11.29 16.75
N TYR A 428 5.69 -10.72 15.56
CA TYR A 428 5.09 -11.22 14.32
C TYR A 428 5.83 -12.44 13.76
N GLU A 429 7.04 -12.73 14.25
CA GLU A 429 7.81 -13.94 13.88
C GLU A 429 7.06 -15.22 14.26
N ARG A 430 6.32 -15.19 15.37
CA ARG A 430 5.40 -16.26 15.73
C ARG A 430 4.04 -16.00 15.11
N ASN A 431 3.76 -16.71 14.03
CA ASN A 431 2.50 -16.63 13.29
C ASN A 431 1.53 -17.79 13.56
N HIS A 432 1.80 -18.63 14.57
CA HIS A 432 0.97 -19.77 14.93
C HIS A 432 0.80 -19.92 16.45
N PHE A 433 -0.45 -20.11 16.89
CA PHE A 433 -0.82 -20.32 18.29
C PHE A 433 -1.80 -21.49 18.44
N THR A 434 -1.54 -22.33 19.43
CA THR A 434 -2.44 -23.41 19.85
C THR A 434 -3.34 -22.97 21.01
N HIS A 435 -4.38 -23.74 21.30
CA HIS A 435 -5.19 -23.52 22.51
C HIS A 435 -4.35 -23.59 23.79
N SER A 436 -3.42 -24.55 23.88
CA SER A 436 -2.58 -24.73 25.08
C SER A 436 -1.66 -23.52 25.30
N ASP A 437 -1.12 -22.95 24.22
CA ASP A 437 -0.30 -21.73 24.30
C ASP A 437 -1.06 -20.61 25.00
N LEU A 438 -2.30 -20.38 24.60
CA LEU A 438 -3.08 -19.23 25.05
C LEU A 438 -3.69 -19.42 26.45
N ILE A 439 -4.11 -20.64 26.80
CA ILE A 439 -4.87 -20.92 28.03
C ILE A 439 -3.98 -21.38 29.17
N SER A 440 -2.90 -22.09 28.89
CA SER A 440 -2.03 -22.68 29.93
C SER A 440 -0.61 -22.13 29.85
N GLY A 441 -0.06 -22.03 28.63
CA GLY A 441 1.32 -21.59 28.40
C GLY A 441 1.58 -20.14 28.80
N LEU A 442 0.75 -19.21 28.34
CA LEU A 442 0.89 -17.79 28.66
C LEU A 442 0.72 -17.50 30.15
N PRO A 443 -0.32 -18.00 30.86
CA PRO A 443 -0.41 -17.81 32.31
C PRO A 443 0.76 -18.39 33.09
N HIS A 444 1.28 -19.54 32.66
CA HIS A 444 2.45 -20.15 33.29
C HIS A 444 3.68 -19.26 33.13
N LYS A 445 3.99 -18.84 31.89
CA LYS A 445 5.10 -17.92 31.61
C LYS A 445 4.97 -16.58 32.33
N TYR A 446 3.76 -16.01 32.36
CA TYR A 446 3.51 -14.77 33.09
C TYR A 446 3.84 -14.91 34.57
N ARG A 447 3.46 -16.03 35.20
CA ARG A 447 3.80 -16.30 36.61
C ARG A 447 5.31 -16.45 36.83
N GLU A 448 6.02 -17.06 35.87
CA GLU A 448 7.49 -17.16 35.93
C GLU A 448 8.16 -15.79 35.78
N MET A 449 7.72 -14.96 34.83
CA MET A 449 8.27 -13.63 34.58
C MET A 449 7.91 -12.61 35.67
N TYR A 450 6.70 -12.72 36.22
CA TYR A 450 6.15 -11.78 37.20
C TYR A 450 5.50 -12.50 38.40
N PRO A 451 6.29 -13.12 39.28
CA PRO A 451 5.76 -13.92 40.40
C PRO A 451 4.85 -13.14 41.36
N SER A 452 5.05 -11.82 41.47
CA SER A 452 4.31 -10.94 42.37
C SER A 452 3.15 -10.19 41.72
N LEU A 453 2.98 -10.28 40.39
CA LEU A 453 1.88 -9.60 39.70
C LEU A 453 0.70 -10.56 39.50
N PRO A 454 -0.52 -10.19 39.92
CA PRO A 454 -1.68 -11.00 39.65
C PRO A 454 -2.08 -10.93 38.17
N TYR A 455 -2.88 -11.91 37.77
CA TYR A 455 -3.64 -11.93 36.53
C TYR A 455 -4.99 -12.61 36.81
N GLU A 456 -5.99 -12.36 35.96
CA GLU A 456 -7.34 -12.90 36.12
C GLU A 456 -7.83 -13.59 34.85
N ALA A 457 -8.64 -14.63 35.02
CA ALA A 457 -9.27 -15.38 33.94
C ALA A 457 -10.80 -15.37 34.13
N ILE A 458 -11.47 -14.44 33.46
CA ILE A 458 -12.86 -14.07 33.73
C ILE A 458 -13.80 -14.70 32.70
N VAL A 459 -14.79 -15.45 33.18
CA VAL A 459 -15.83 -16.06 32.33
C VAL A 459 -16.85 -15.00 31.91
N HIS A 460 -17.23 -15.00 30.63
CA HIS A 460 -18.34 -14.17 30.13
C HIS A 460 -19.67 -14.59 30.74
N ASN A 461 -20.12 -13.82 31.73
CA ASN A 461 -21.43 -13.90 32.36
C ASN A 461 -21.95 -12.49 32.66
N GLY A 462 -23.15 -12.33 33.22
CA GLY A 462 -23.71 -10.98 33.50
C GLY A 462 -22.88 -10.06 34.42
N THR A 463 -21.77 -10.52 34.99
CA THR A 463 -20.88 -9.77 35.90
C THR A 463 -19.44 -9.64 35.38
N TRP A 464 -19.14 -10.07 34.16
CA TRP A 464 -17.76 -10.15 33.67
C TRP A 464 -17.09 -8.76 33.60
N GLN A 465 -17.77 -7.73 33.10
CA GLN A 465 -17.25 -6.36 33.03
C GLN A 465 -16.92 -5.82 34.42
N ARG A 466 -17.80 -6.10 35.41
CA ARG A 466 -17.56 -5.73 36.81
C ARG A 466 -16.26 -6.32 37.33
N LYS A 467 -16.03 -7.61 37.10
CA LYS A 467 -14.81 -8.29 37.55
C LYS A 467 -13.55 -7.68 36.91
N VAL A 468 -13.62 -7.30 35.63
CA VAL A 468 -12.52 -6.60 34.96
C VAL A 468 -12.27 -5.24 35.62
N PHE A 469 -13.32 -4.42 35.82
CA PHE A 469 -13.19 -3.10 36.45
C PHE A 469 -12.65 -3.17 37.88
N GLU A 470 -13.17 -4.10 38.70
CA GLU A 470 -12.70 -4.33 40.07
C GLU A 470 -11.25 -4.79 40.09
N PHE A 471 -10.86 -5.71 39.21
CA PHE A 471 -9.47 -6.17 39.11
C PHE A 471 -8.52 -5.02 38.79
N LEU A 472 -8.84 -4.22 37.77
CA LEU A 472 -8.01 -3.09 37.36
C LEU A 472 -7.95 -2.00 38.45
N ALA A 473 -9.09 -1.61 39.03
CA ALA A 473 -9.14 -0.61 40.09
C ALA A 473 -8.37 -1.05 41.36
N ASN A 474 -8.48 -2.32 41.75
CA ASN A 474 -7.74 -2.88 42.88
C ASN A 474 -6.22 -2.88 42.65
N ASN A 475 -5.79 -2.83 41.38
CA ASN A 475 -4.38 -2.77 40.98
C ASN A 475 -3.95 -1.35 40.54
N GLY A 476 -4.76 -0.33 40.86
CA GLY A 476 -4.40 1.07 40.65
C GLY A 476 -4.62 1.60 39.24
N ILE A 477 -5.46 0.93 38.44
CA ILE A 477 -5.82 1.34 37.08
C ILE A 477 -7.28 1.78 37.09
N GLY A 478 -7.50 3.09 36.94
CA GLY A 478 -8.83 3.65 36.76
C GLY A 478 -9.26 3.62 35.30
N LEU A 479 -10.53 3.32 35.04
CA LEU A 479 -11.13 3.38 33.71
C LEU A 479 -12.33 4.32 33.72
N ASP A 480 -12.61 4.94 32.58
CA ASP A 480 -13.85 5.69 32.37
C ASP A 480 -14.97 4.72 31.99
N LEU A 481 -15.78 4.34 32.98
CA LEU A 481 -16.86 3.37 32.83
C LEU A 481 -17.98 3.86 31.88
N GLU A 482 -18.17 5.18 31.74
CA GLU A 482 -19.22 5.74 30.88
C GLU A 482 -18.93 5.49 29.40
N GLN A 483 -17.64 5.43 29.03
CA GLN A 483 -17.21 5.12 27.66
C GLN A 483 -17.20 3.61 27.36
N LEU A 484 -17.30 2.77 28.39
CA LEU A 484 -17.18 1.30 28.29
C LEU A 484 -18.51 0.56 28.47
N LEU A 485 -19.56 1.26 28.90
CA LEU A 485 -20.90 0.72 29.17
C LEU A 485 -21.95 1.55 28.44
N SER A 486 -23.10 0.94 28.12
CA SER A 486 -24.22 1.71 27.58
C SER A 486 -24.81 2.57 28.69
N ARG A 487 -25.54 3.63 28.35
CA ARG A 487 -26.17 4.52 29.34
C ARG A 487 -27.05 3.75 30.34
N GLN A 488 -27.76 2.72 29.88
CA GLN A 488 -28.59 1.87 30.74
C GLN A 488 -27.74 0.99 31.65
N GLU A 489 -26.72 0.33 31.10
CA GLU A 489 -25.81 -0.54 31.86
C GLU A 489 -25.00 0.25 32.88
N TYR A 490 -24.52 1.45 32.54
CA TYR A 490 -23.80 2.34 33.44
C TYR A 490 -24.66 2.73 34.65
N ARG A 491 -25.92 3.14 34.43
CA ARG A 491 -26.86 3.45 35.52
C ARG A 491 -27.14 2.24 36.40
N SER A 492 -27.38 1.08 35.79
CA SER A 492 -27.60 -0.19 36.50
C SER A 492 -26.36 -0.60 37.31
N TYR A 493 -25.18 -0.43 36.73
CA TYR A 493 -23.89 -0.70 37.37
C TYR A 493 -23.69 0.19 38.59
N LEU A 494 -23.83 1.51 38.43
CA LEU A 494 -23.69 2.48 39.52
C LEU A 494 -24.67 2.20 40.66
N SER A 495 -25.94 1.93 40.34
CA SER A 495 -26.96 1.64 41.35
C SER A 495 -26.67 0.37 42.16
N ARG A 496 -25.99 -0.61 41.57
CA ARG A 496 -25.72 -1.91 42.20
C ARG A 496 -24.37 -1.98 42.89
N TYR A 497 -23.35 -1.33 42.32
CA TYR A 497 -21.95 -1.54 42.68
C TYR A 497 -21.19 -0.25 43.01
N GLY A 498 -21.73 0.93 42.65
CA GLY A 498 -21.01 2.20 42.75
C GLY A 498 -19.84 2.32 41.76
N ILE A 499 -19.00 3.34 41.93
CA ILE A 499 -17.75 3.51 41.16
C ILE A 499 -16.62 2.73 41.86
N PRO A 500 -15.86 1.88 41.14
CA PRO A 500 -14.72 1.17 41.73
C PRO A 500 -13.70 2.13 42.33
N VAL A 501 -13.34 1.92 43.59
CA VAL A 501 -12.31 2.72 44.27
C VAL A 501 -10.93 2.25 43.82
N VAL A 502 -10.20 3.14 43.15
CA VAL A 502 -8.83 2.87 42.68
C VAL A 502 -7.88 2.82 43.88
N ARG A 503 -7.32 1.64 44.16
CA ARG A 503 -6.33 1.45 45.24
C ARG A 503 -4.96 1.92 44.78
N ARG A 504 -4.11 2.42 45.69
CA ARG A 504 -2.71 2.76 45.34
C ARG A 504 -1.99 1.50 44.82
N LYS A 505 -1.19 1.64 43.74
CA LYS A 505 -0.46 0.53 43.10
C LYS A 505 0.33 -0.27 44.15
N ASN A 506 -0.08 -1.51 44.41
CA ASN A 506 0.56 -2.39 45.40
C ASN A 506 1.84 -3.05 44.86
N ALA A 507 2.07 -3.04 43.55
CA ALA A 507 3.28 -3.57 42.94
C ALA A 507 3.67 -2.69 41.74
N GLN A 508 4.87 -2.09 41.79
CA GLN A 508 5.48 -1.54 40.59
C GLN A 508 6.07 -2.70 39.80
N VAL A 509 5.78 -2.76 38.50
CA VAL A 509 6.66 -3.44 37.56
C VAL A 509 8.02 -2.74 37.71
N LEU A 510 8.99 -3.38 38.35
CA LEU A 510 10.39 -3.00 38.19
C LEU A 510 10.64 -3.12 36.70
N LYS A 511 10.61 -1.99 35.98
CA LYS A 511 11.06 -1.93 34.59
C LYS A 511 12.46 -2.49 34.62
N SER A 512 12.66 -3.70 34.09
CA SER A 512 14.01 -4.14 33.74
C SER A 512 14.57 -3.05 32.84
N THR A 513 15.69 -2.47 33.28
CA THR A 513 16.41 -1.46 32.53
C THR A 513 17.01 -2.12 31.28
N GLU A 514 16.19 -2.39 30.27
CA GLU A 514 16.66 -2.35 28.89
C GLU A 514 16.35 -0.96 28.37
N ARG A 515 17.14 0.00 28.88
CA ARG A 515 17.38 1.23 28.11
C ARG A 515 18.04 0.81 26.82
N SER A 516 17.33 1.05 25.73
CA SER A 516 17.89 1.32 24.41
C SER A 516 19.26 1.99 24.53
N THR A 517 20.31 1.22 24.23
CA THR A 517 21.61 1.73 23.78
C THR A 517 21.70 1.51 22.28
N TRP A 518 20.84 2.17 21.52
CA TRP A 518 21.08 2.40 20.10
C TRP A 518 21.88 3.69 19.93
N ALA A 519 23.19 3.60 20.23
CA ALA A 519 24.21 4.53 19.73
C ALA A 519 25.61 3.98 20.09
N ALA A 520 26.13 3.05 19.29
CA ALA A 520 27.58 2.87 19.09
C ALA A 520 27.82 1.96 17.90
N ALA A 521 28.54 2.47 16.90
CA ALA A 521 29.07 1.71 15.78
C ALA A 521 30.02 0.60 16.27
N PRO A 522 30.07 -0.58 15.63
CA PRO A 522 31.16 -1.52 15.87
C PRO A 522 32.32 -1.16 14.95
N THR A 523 33.39 -0.68 15.57
CA THR A 523 34.73 -0.61 14.98
C THR A 523 35.22 -2.02 14.70
N PHE A 524 35.66 -2.27 13.47
CA PHE A 524 36.37 -3.47 13.04
C PHE A 524 37.64 -3.69 13.87
N VAL A 525 37.80 -4.90 14.43
CA VAL A 525 39.13 -5.48 14.72
C VAL A 525 39.11 -6.97 14.40
N GLN A 526 40.02 -7.36 13.50
CA GLN A 526 40.36 -8.75 13.16
C GLN A 526 41.13 -9.42 14.30
N ALA A 527 40.88 -10.71 14.55
CA ALA A 527 41.89 -11.65 15.04
C ALA A 527 41.53 -13.10 14.70
N GLU A 528 42.56 -13.88 14.44
CA GLU A 528 42.59 -15.12 13.68
C GLU A 528 42.34 -16.42 14.49
N ARG A 529 41.94 -17.45 13.74
CA ARG A 529 42.26 -18.90 13.82
C ARG A 529 42.49 -19.58 15.18
N GLY A 530 41.75 -20.68 15.36
CA GLY A 530 42.16 -21.81 16.21
C GLY A 530 41.18 -22.98 16.12
N ALA A 531 41.55 -24.02 15.37
CA ALA A 531 40.79 -25.26 15.17
C ALA A 531 40.85 -26.18 16.39
N VAL A 532 39.73 -26.83 16.77
CA VAL A 532 39.67 -28.16 17.41
C VAL A 532 38.27 -28.77 17.19
N ALA A 533 38.20 -29.96 16.59
CA ALA A 533 37.05 -30.89 16.63
C ALA A 533 37.14 -31.72 17.94
N PRO A 534 36.08 -32.37 18.49
CA PRO A 534 35.52 -33.57 17.84
C PRO A 534 34.06 -33.95 18.18
N THR A 535 33.66 -35.05 17.53
CA THR A 535 32.77 -36.13 18.02
C THR A 535 31.26 -36.06 17.83
N ARG A 536 30.82 -37.01 17.01
CA ARG A 536 29.47 -37.52 16.73
C ARG A 536 29.12 -38.60 17.77
N PRO A 537 27.84 -38.78 18.14
CA PRO A 537 27.35 -40.12 18.46
C PRO A 537 26.16 -40.54 17.59
N GLN A 538 26.36 -41.70 16.98
CA GLN A 538 25.45 -42.81 16.68
C GLN A 538 23.92 -42.57 16.72
N GLN A 539 23.31 -42.78 15.55
CA GLN A 539 21.91 -43.17 15.38
C GLN A 539 21.73 -44.63 15.78
N THR A 540 20.80 -44.89 16.70
CA THR A 540 20.18 -46.20 16.89
C THR A 540 18.82 -46.21 16.21
N SER A 541 18.66 -47.20 15.34
CA SER A 541 17.43 -47.59 14.65
C SER A 541 16.53 -48.39 15.60
N LEU A 542 15.21 -48.20 15.52
CA LEU A 542 14.21 -49.22 15.87
C LEU A 542 12.94 -49.04 15.02
N ASN A 543 12.50 -50.17 14.47
CA ASN A 543 11.42 -50.38 13.51
C ASN A 543 10.01 -50.07 14.06
N SER A 544 9.07 -49.67 13.19
CA SER A 544 7.67 -50.10 13.23
C SER A 544 7.00 -49.97 11.85
N ALA A 545 6.23 -50.99 11.48
CA ALA A 545 5.64 -51.27 10.17
C ALA A 545 4.43 -50.36 9.78
N PRO A 546 4.04 -50.30 8.50
CA PRO A 546 3.00 -49.41 7.99
C PRO A 546 1.58 -50.01 8.09
N ARG A 547 0.58 -49.15 8.35
CA ARG A 547 -0.86 -49.47 8.38
C ARG A 547 -1.56 -48.93 7.12
N PRO A 548 -2.58 -49.60 6.55
CA PRO A 548 -3.17 -49.24 5.25
C PRO A 548 -4.23 -48.13 5.35
N PRO A 549 -4.61 -47.51 4.21
CA PRO A 549 -5.53 -46.36 4.16
C PRO A 549 -7.01 -46.78 4.22
N PRO A 550 -7.91 -45.91 4.70
CA PRO A 550 -9.36 -46.16 4.64
C PRO A 550 -9.95 -45.74 3.29
N GLN A 551 -10.88 -46.56 2.79
CA GLN A 551 -11.73 -46.33 1.63
C GLN A 551 -12.94 -45.43 1.97
N PRO A 552 -13.59 -44.80 0.97
CA PRO A 552 -14.67 -43.83 1.17
C PRO A 552 -16.06 -44.49 1.18
N GLU A 553 -16.93 -44.07 2.12
CA GLU A 553 -18.36 -44.41 2.13
C GLU A 553 -19.23 -43.26 1.60
N GLU A 554 -20.39 -43.68 1.10
CA GLU A 554 -21.15 -43.13 0.00
C GLU A 554 -22.10 -41.96 0.34
N LEU A 555 -22.38 -41.19 -0.71
CA LEU A 555 -23.39 -40.13 -0.83
C LEU A 555 -24.81 -40.72 -0.77
N HIS A 556 -25.64 -40.26 0.17
CA HIS A 556 -27.10 -40.36 0.04
C HIS A 556 -27.71 -38.98 -0.19
N SER A 557 -28.24 -38.81 -1.40
CA SER A 557 -29.12 -37.72 -1.80
C SER A 557 -30.51 -37.89 -1.18
N SER A 558 -31.10 -36.80 -0.69
CA SER A 558 -32.56 -36.71 -0.62
C SER A 558 -33.02 -35.27 -0.85
N THR A 559 -33.64 -35.10 -2.01
CA THR A 559 -34.42 -33.95 -2.46
C THR A 559 -35.75 -33.94 -1.70
N ILE A 560 -36.17 -32.81 -1.13
CA ILE A 560 -37.58 -32.61 -0.72
C ILE A 560 -38.10 -31.29 -1.31
N SER A 561 -39.08 -31.47 -2.18
CA SER A 561 -39.85 -30.44 -2.90
C SER A 561 -40.87 -29.74 -2.00
N LYS A 562 -41.16 -28.48 -2.37
CA LYS A 562 -42.23 -27.60 -1.85
C LYS A 562 -43.63 -28.22 -2.02
N SER A 563 -44.52 -27.95 -1.07
CA SER A 563 -45.98 -28.00 -1.27
C SER A 563 -46.66 -26.86 -0.51
N ILE A 564 -47.39 -26.02 -1.24
CA ILE A 564 -48.18 -24.89 -0.76
C ILE A 564 -49.65 -25.35 -0.72
N LYS A 565 -50.40 -24.94 0.32
CA LYS A 565 -51.88 -24.93 0.32
C LYS A 565 -52.42 -23.54 0.68
N PRO A 566 -53.53 -23.08 0.07
CA PRO A 566 -54.08 -21.73 0.25
C PRO A 566 -55.12 -21.63 1.37
N LEU A 567 -55.36 -20.40 1.88
CA LEU A 567 -56.48 -20.05 2.77
C LEU A 567 -57.30 -18.86 2.20
N PRO A 568 -58.56 -18.66 2.65
CA PRO A 568 -59.66 -18.10 1.86
C PRO A 568 -59.90 -16.59 2.05
N GLU A 569 -60.73 -16.05 1.15
CA GLU A 569 -61.14 -14.66 0.99
C GLU A 569 -62.12 -14.16 2.08
N SER A 570 -61.84 -12.96 2.61
CA SER A 570 -62.86 -12.08 3.21
C SER A 570 -62.48 -10.59 3.05
N GLY A 571 -63.09 -9.93 2.06
CA GLY A 571 -63.85 -8.68 2.19
C GLY A 571 -63.27 -7.38 2.77
N ASN A 572 -62.00 -7.28 3.17
CA ASN A 572 -61.34 -6.01 3.51
C ASN A 572 -60.12 -5.84 2.60
N ASP A 573 -59.94 -4.65 2.02
CA ASP A 573 -58.79 -4.32 1.18
C ASP A 573 -57.49 -4.59 1.97
N PRO A 574 -56.76 -5.70 1.71
CA PRO A 574 -55.72 -6.21 2.62
C PRO A 574 -54.56 -5.21 2.78
N LEU A 575 -54.39 -4.35 1.78
CA LEU A 575 -53.40 -3.29 1.71
C LEU A 575 -53.69 -2.15 2.69
N LYS A 576 -54.97 -1.77 2.86
CA LYS A 576 -55.34 -0.70 3.82
C LYS A 576 -55.16 -1.17 5.26
N ASP A 577 -55.50 -2.41 5.55
CA ASP A 577 -55.32 -2.99 6.88
C ASP A 577 -53.81 -3.09 7.20
N LEU A 578 -52.99 -3.54 6.24
CA LEU A 578 -51.52 -3.61 6.41
C LEU A 578 -50.88 -2.24 6.67
N LEU A 579 -51.33 -1.19 5.97
CA LEU A 579 -50.81 0.17 6.16
C LEU A 579 -51.30 0.81 7.47
N SER A 580 -52.51 0.49 7.96
CA SER A 580 -53.01 1.01 9.24
C SER A 580 -52.29 0.48 10.48
N HIS A 581 -51.50 -0.60 10.34
CA HIS A 581 -50.68 -1.15 11.41
C HIS A 581 -49.26 -0.54 11.47
N LEU A 582 -48.91 0.38 10.56
CA LEU A 582 -47.61 1.05 10.54
C LEU A 582 -47.64 2.34 11.38
N GLY A 583 -46.54 2.61 12.09
CA GLY A 583 -46.35 3.86 12.83
C GLY A 583 -46.02 5.03 11.90
N THR A 584 -46.11 6.25 12.43
CA THR A 584 -45.83 7.50 11.69
C THR A 584 -44.43 7.50 11.08
N PHE A 585 -43.44 6.93 11.78
CA PHE A 585 -42.07 6.84 11.29
C PHE A 585 -41.95 5.91 10.08
N GLU A 586 -42.55 4.71 10.15
CA GLU A 586 -42.57 3.76 9.05
C GLU A 586 -43.30 4.32 7.82
N LEU A 587 -44.40 5.04 8.01
CA LEU A 587 -45.13 5.71 6.93
C LEU A 587 -44.30 6.84 6.29
N ASN A 588 -43.54 7.60 7.08
CA ASN A 588 -42.67 8.66 6.56
C ASN A 588 -41.50 8.10 5.75
N VAL A 589 -40.91 6.98 6.19
CA VAL A 589 -39.88 6.26 5.43
C VAL A 589 -40.46 5.72 4.11
N LEU A 590 -41.66 5.13 4.13
CA LEU A 590 -42.34 4.69 2.91
C LEU A 590 -42.62 5.85 1.95
N ARG A 591 -43.17 6.96 2.43
CA ARG A 591 -43.44 8.14 1.59
C ARG A 591 -42.18 8.72 0.96
N TYR A 592 -41.08 8.75 1.71
CA TYR A 592 -39.79 9.20 1.17
C TYR A 592 -39.36 8.36 -0.04
N PHE A 593 -39.34 7.02 0.08
CA PHE A 593 -38.89 6.14 -1.00
C PHE A 593 -39.94 5.92 -2.11
N ALA A 594 -41.21 6.21 -1.84
CA ALA A 594 -42.24 6.29 -2.87
C ALA A 594 -42.01 7.52 -3.77
N THR A 595 -41.60 8.65 -3.19
CA THR A 595 -41.33 9.90 -3.93
C THR A 595 -39.95 9.91 -4.57
N ASN A 596 -38.97 9.19 -3.99
CA ASN A 596 -37.58 9.14 -4.43
C ASN A 596 -37.10 7.69 -4.63
N PRO A 597 -37.61 6.96 -5.64
CA PRO A 597 -37.23 5.57 -5.87
C PRO A 597 -35.77 5.45 -6.33
N GLY A 598 -35.02 4.53 -5.73
CA GLY A 598 -33.61 4.28 -6.04
C GLY A 598 -32.62 5.04 -5.13
N ASP A 599 -33.11 5.88 -4.22
CA ASP A 599 -32.27 6.56 -3.26
C ASP A 599 -31.67 5.61 -2.22
N LYS A 600 -30.44 5.92 -1.79
CA LYS A 600 -29.78 5.23 -0.68
C LYS A 600 -30.29 5.73 0.67
N VAL A 601 -30.26 4.85 1.67
CA VAL A 601 -30.72 5.12 3.05
C VAL A 601 -30.12 6.39 3.66
N ARG A 602 -28.87 6.74 3.32
CA ARG A 602 -28.22 7.97 3.78
C ARG A 602 -28.95 9.26 3.38
N TYR A 603 -29.64 9.26 2.24
CA TYR A 603 -30.37 10.46 1.77
C TYR A 603 -31.70 10.60 2.51
N ALA A 604 -32.42 9.50 2.68
CA ALA A 604 -33.62 9.46 3.52
C ALA A 604 -33.33 9.87 4.97
N ALA A 605 -32.18 9.44 5.51
CA ALA A 605 -31.72 9.78 6.86
C ALA A 605 -31.54 11.30 7.04
N ASN A 606 -30.93 11.95 6.04
CA ASN A 606 -30.73 13.39 6.06
C ASN A 606 -32.06 14.17 5.98
N VAL A 607 -33.00 13.72 5.14
CA VAL A 607 -34.29 14.42 4.93
C VAL A 607 -35.23 14.21 6.11
N LEU A 608 -35.28 13.01 6.67
CA LEU A 608 -36.11 12.68 7.83
C LEU A 608 -35.44 13.07 9.16
N THR A 609 -34.21 13.60 9.13
CA THR A 609 -33.42 14.02 10.30
C THR A 609 -33.26 12.92 11.36
N VAL A 610 -33.00 11.70 10.89
CA VAL A 610 -32.80 10.50 11.74
C VAL A 610 -31.54 9.75 11.34
N GLU A 611 -31.03 8.90 12.21
CA GLU A 611 -29.87 8.07 11.91
C GLU A 611 -30.18 7.05 10.81
N ALA A 612 -29.25 6.84 9.87
CA ALA A 612 -29.40 5.86 8.79
C ALA A 612 -29.65 4.42 9.31
N ARG A 613 -29.20 4.14 10.54
CA ARG A 613 -29.47 2.88 11.24
C ARG A 613 -30.95 2.68 11.54
N GLU A 614 -31.67 3.73 11.90
CA GLU A 614 -33.10 3.66 12.25
C GLU A 614 -33.95 3.35 11.03
N ILE A 615 -33.62 3.97 9.90
CA ILE A 615 -34.26 3.68 8.60
C ILE A 615 -33.95 2.25 8.15
N ASN A 616 -32.69 1.80 8.26
CA ASN A 616 -32.33 0.41 7.95
C ASN A 616 -33.09 -0.60 8.82
N GLN A 617 -33.30 -0.30 10.10
CA GLN A 617 -34.01 -1.19 11.02
C GLN A 617 -35.48 -1.39 10.60
N VAL A 618 -36.14 -0.34 10.08
CA VAL A 618 -37.52 -0.48 9.58
C VAL A 618 -37.58 -1.09 8.18
N LEU A 619 -36.64 -0.77 7.28
CA LEU A 619 -36.56 -1.33 5.92
C LEU A 619 -36.31 -2.84 5.91
N TYR A 620 -35.38 -3.33 6.72
CA TYR A 620 -35.12 -4.77 6.85
C TYR A 620 -36.05 -5.45 7.86
N GLY A 621 -36.88 -4.68 8.56
CA GLY A 621 -37.86 -5.15 9.52
C GLY A 621 -39.28 -5.06 8.96
N ARG A 622 -40.07 -4.14 9.52
CA ARG A 622 -41.51 -4.01 9.27
C ARG A 622 -41.86 -3.64 7.82
N LEU A 623 -40.96 -2.94 7.12
CA LEU A 623 -41.17 -2.48 5.74
C LEU A 623 -40.56 -3.43 4.68
N ASN A 624 -39.92 -4.52 5.09
CA ASN A 624 -39.20 -5.42 4.18
C ASN A 624 -40.10 -6.02 3.09
N ALA A 625 -41.36 -6.30 3.41
CA ALA A 625 -42.32 -6.81 2.43
C ALA A 625 -42.89 -5.73 1.48
N LEU A 626 -42.67 -4.45 1.80
CA LEU A 626 -43.28 -3.29 1.15
C LEU A 626 -42.29 -2.50 0.27
N CYS A 627 -41.00 -2.61 0.57
CA CYS A 627 -39.91 -2.01 -0.19
C CYS A 627 -39.05 -3.08 -0.86
N GLN A 628 -38.40 -2.71 -1.95
CA GLN A 628 -37.42 -3.54 -2.63
C GLN A 628 -36.10 -2.77 -2.80
N GLN A 629 -34.99 -3.47 -2.62
CA GLN A 629 -33.66 -2.92 -2.82
C GLN A 629 -33.24 -3.09 -4.29
N THR A 630 -32.71 -2.03 -4.88
CA THR A 630 -32.17 -2.04 -6.24
C THR A 630 -30.74 -2.57 -6.25
N ASP A 631 -30.25 -3.00 -7.42
CA ASP A 631 -28.88 -3.51 -7.60
C ASP A 631 -27.78 -2.50 -7.22
N SER A 632 -28.13 -1.21 -7.19
CA SER A 632 -27.26 -0.10 -6.75
C SER A 632 -27.33 0.19 -5.23
N PHE A 633 -27.93 -0.70 -4.45
CA PHE A 633 -28.21 -0.56 -3.01
C PHE A 633 -29.16 0.61 -2.66
N GLY A 634 -29.93 1.10 -3.63
CA GLY A 634 -31.02 2.05 -3.43
C GLY A 634 -32.32 1.34 -3.04
N TRP A 635 -33.32 2.09 -2.60
CA TRP A 635 -34.61 1.53 -2.18
C TRP A 635 -35.77 2.12 -2.98
N SER A 636 -36.74 1.28 -3.31
CA SER A 636 -37.99 1.68 -3.95
C SER A 636 -39.18 1.01 -3.28
N VAL A 637 -40.30 1.70 -3.18
CA VAL A 637 -41.56 1.13 -2.69
C VAL A 637 -42.23 0.36 -3.82
N ARG A 638 -42.82 -0.79 -3.51
CA ARG A 638 -43.55 -1.57 -4.52
C ARG A 638 -44.72 -0.78 -5.08
N ALA A 639 -45.02 -0.96 -6.37
CA ALA A 639 -46.01 -0.14 -7.09
C ALA A 639 -47.44 -0.22 -6.51
N ASP A 640 -47.84 -1.39 -5.99
CA ASP A 640 -49.12 -1.63 -5.30
C ASP A 640 -49.22 -0.88 -3.96
N ILE A 641 -48.09 -0.71 -3.26
CA ILE A 641 -48.00 0.03 -2.00
C ILE A 641 -47.94 1.54 -2.25
N ALA A 642 -47.19 1.98 -3.26
CA ALA A 642 -47.07 3.39 -3.61
C ALA A 642 -48.44 3.99 -3.98
N ALA A 643 -49.24 3.29 -4.78
CA ALA A 643 -50.60 3.72 -5.15
C ALA A 643 -51.55 3.78 -3.93
N ALA A 644 -51.35 2.92 -2.93
CA ALA A 644 -52.16 2.93 -1.70
C ALA A 644 -51.76 4.07 -0.73
N LEU A 645 -50.51 4.53 -0.76
CA LEU A 645 -50.01 5.63 0.08
C LEU A 645 -50.58 6.99 -0.31
N ASP A 646 -50.91 7.20 -1.59
CA ASP A 646 -51.51 8.46 -2.10
C ASP A 646 -52.94 8.70 -1.59
N HIS A 647 -53.61 7.67 -1.06
CA HIS A 647 -54.96 7.73 -0.51
C HIS A 647 -55.01 7.89 1.02
N LEU A 648 -53.85 7.97 1.69
CA LEU A 648 -53.75 8.15 3.14
C LEU A 648 -53.36 9.61 3.47
N PRO A 649 -54.11 10.33 4.33
CA PRO A 649 -53.81 11.72 4.67
C PRO A 649 -52.40 11.83 5.28
N ALA A 650 -51.66 12.87 4.90
CA ALA A 650 -50.41 13.22 5.57
C ALA A 650 -50.75 13.64 7.00
N GLY A 651 -50.42 12.81 7.99
CA GLY A 651 -50.52 13.19 9.40
C GLY A 651 -49.41 14.19 9.71
N ASP A 652 -49.81 15.34 10.27
CA ASP A 652 -48.92 16.38 10.82
C ASP A 652 -48.03 15.86 11.95
#